data_AF-A0A182K6C2-F1
#
_entry.id   AF-A0A182K6C2-F1
#
_cell.length_a   1.000
_cell.length_b   1.000
_cell.length_c   1.000
_cell.angle_alpha   90.00
_cell.angle_beta   90.00
_cell.angle_gamma   90.00
#
_symmetry.space_group_name_H-M   'P 1'
#
loop_
_entity.id
_entity.type
_entity.pdbx_description
1 polymer ?
#
loop_
_entity_poly.entity_id
_entity_poly.type
_entity_poly.pdbx_seq_one_letter_code
_entity_poly.pdbx_strand_id
1 'polypeptide(L)'
;MNHLRVSLIRRVVCRRAALQCASGASSYGAVVLQQHTVPFTRLLSQSVRLCQTVPSAKQQESNAPPDRAASAGKQQKPVDSVRLVEELRSDAVVYRRVQLEKLNLLLAKPYEIPQDAYEFLLQCCGTLLCAETLETRMKVFEQFWFYLGEPQQKHWKALLQVYRENERSITDVPAFLATIGEGIEKDAELYRGLMGVLAEKGDIAELKLVGEMMKGCNIPLTVDVINQMIRGYGRAGDLDGVQMVLETMSASSVSANGETYGELMIAFLEDGMNDRVLKMVREKGSQLNEKHILELLSLALGAKVQQELVRALLKLLPEEMTTDGRIHPVLRNVLSGLVRAGHLDGMMTLLEELPAPQLRANENTDSYGTFLMVEMLRNDVPFDRLNKYLQKLIKTERNLRAYQVACECAAKAAHPYFTRLLTALAALEDLRPHYFWPLFMQRTKTDGEAGVLGVLKTMHKLKVEPDQETLTQYVLPKLSVTLKDSRAALKILDDCGVRSNVLMTPLISTLLYQNRFDDVLEIVRRYPTKLDTELLLWPLILQTNVNRSSAHQRKLAEVICAIKDRAADARHDLGGQLLLELISNKKSKHDANSLRALLSEFDRFEIKISRMAAGVLKNHFGRTQKGAADKSEAIDTLLNKVTDDQLTILSKELFDTISVHPRDMNYDELECHLVELEQKKLNTRGVLRRLLQLSVREGRYKRALELKQKCDQAKVDQSSGMLASIVELYTKVGDPEQAGRTLEQLRKQFPGFVVDEHKIIDYAALLIERGQLDGAKKVLRERATAGGKLRGAQDGSTSKNVWNLLTNTAQWAAAAAQSKGASPNTTQQLLDFLVQLGYCNYENALLGPVLREYLLAGQKRAAIEEFKRIVNEKRRTPLQLEIMTLLVELTNGQEDAGVEISPAEAKTLLSETIQTVSQIHGPVNTNNTLIVALAVGGTEAQLRRMLINPEVRINHEYILTQCEFLVGSGKLEPVLRLAKCSKGLANVREADFLQLALGQYVRDNNCEAAVQLFQRLLDEGDELKITVEFARKLSDLLEVNNFELPAGLQMYLK
;
A
#
# COMPACT_ATOMS: atom_id res chain seq x y z
N MET A 1 -11.76 31.24 42.57
CA MET A 1 -12.56 32.17 43.40
C MET A 1 -13.30 33.14 42.49
N ASN A 2 -14.53 33.52 42.88
CA ASN A 2 -15.47 34.47 42.25
C ASN A 2 -16.53 33.89 41.28
N HIS A 3 -17.52 33.23 41.91
CA HIS A 3 -18.99 33.30 41.77
C HIS A 3 -19.59 34.15 40.62
N LEU A 4 -20.48 33.62 39.77
CA LEU A 4 -21.95 33.44 39.94
C LEU A 4 -22.75 34.74 40.18
N ARG A 5 -23.55 35.18 39.18
CA ARG A 5 -25.02 35.47 39.23
C ARG A 5 -25.49 36.54 38.21
N VAL A 6 -26.76 36.39 37.79
CA VAL A 6 -27.69 37.35 37.12
C VAL A 6 -27.51 37.49 35.59
N SER A 7 -28.33 36.98 34.65
CA SER A 7 -29.78 36.76 34.46
C SER A 7 -30.67 38.02 34.28
N LEU A 8 -31.24 38.17 33.06
CA LEU A 8 -32.48 38.89 32.67
C LEU A 8 -32.44 40.44 32.73
N ILE A 9 -32.75 41.16 31.63
CA ILE A 9 -34.09 41.62 31.16
C ILE A 9 -33.97 42.00 29.65
N ARG A 10 -34.60 41.28 28.68
CA ARG A 10 -35.93 41.47 28.03
C ARG A 10 -36.17 42.81 27.28
N ARG A 11 -36.24 42.78 25.93
CA ARG A 11 -37.45 42.89 25.01
C ARG A 11 -38.01 44.33 24.88
N VAL A 12 -38.47 44.85 23.73
CA VAL A 12 -39.66 44.55 22.89
C VAL A 12 -39.51 45.42 21.58
N VAL A 13 -39.89 45.04 20.34
CA VAL A 13 -41.20 45.20 19.61
C VAL A 13 -40.95 44.64 18.17
N CYS A 14 -41.56 43.52 17.72
CA CYS A 14 -42.82 43.35 16.92
C CYS A 14 -42.81 44.10 15.56
N ARG A 15 -43.38 43.68 14.41
CA ARG A 15 -44.10 42.49 13.85
C ARG A 15 -44.61 42.95 12.44
N ARG A 16 -44.69 42.06 11.43
CA ARG A 16 -45.72 41.91 10.35
C ARG A 16 -45.08 41.44 9.03
N ALA A 17 -45.37 40.19 8.60
CA ALA A 17 -46.46 39.74 7.70
C ALA A 17 -45.91 39.60 6.26
N ALA A 18 -45.68 38.40 5.71
CA ALA A 18 -46.61 37.38 5.19
C ALA A 18 -47.44 37.86 3.98
N LEU A 19 -47.20 37.25 2.80
CA LEU A 19 -48.16 36.81 1.74
C LEU A 19 -47.42 36.43 0.43
N GLN A 20 -47.59 35.17 -0.02
CA GLN A 20 -48.16 34.73 -1.33
C GLN A 20 -47.13 34.39 -2.42
N CYS A 21 -46.99 33.10 -2.76
CA CYS A 21 -47.61 32.37 -3.89
C CYS A 21 -46.83 32.59 -5.20
N ALA A 22 -46.06 31.61 -5.69
CA ALA A 22 -46.46 30.40 -6.45
C ALA A 22 -46.65 30.65 -7.96
N SER A 23 -46.35 29.61 -8.75
CA SER A 23 -46.31 29.51 -10.23
C SER A 23 -45.05 30.09 -10.89
N GLY A 24 -44.41 29.51 -11.91
CA GLY A 24 -44.68 28.36 -12.80
C GLY A 24 -43.84 28.63 -14.06
N ALA A 25 -42.81 27.83 -14.33
CA ALA A 25 -42.72 26.90 -15.47
C ALA A 25 -42.65 27.51 -16.89
N SER A 26 -41.59 27.09 -17.63
CA SER A 26 -41.44 27.05 -19.10
C SER A 26 -41.37 28.40 -19.83
N SER A 27 -40.65 28.65 -20.92
CA SER A 27 -40.03 27.84 -21.98
C SER A 27 -39.19 28.78 -22.88
N TYR A 28 -38.13 28.24 -23.51
CA TYR A 28 -37.59 28.54 -24.85
C TYR A 28 -37.51 29.98 -25.40
N GLY A 29 -36.33 30.37 -25.90
CA GLY A 29 -36.22 31.27 -27.05
C GLY A 29 -35.00 32.19 -27.03
N ALA A 30 -34.14 32.03 -28.03
CA ALA A 30 -32.90 32.78 -28.27
C ALA A 30 -33.11 34.29 -28.54
N VAL A 31 -32.01 35.06 -28.41
CA VAL A 31 -31.48 36.05 -29.39
C VAL A 31 -30.86 37.30 -28.71
N VAL A 32 -29.54 37.40 -28.88
CA VAL A 32 -28.70 38.60 -29.19
C VAL A 32 -28.42 39.67 -28.11
N LEU A 33 -27.10 39.76 -27.84
CA LEU A 33 -26.25 40.93 -27.60
C LEU A 33 -26.91 42.25 -27.12
N GLN A 34 -26.47 42.71 -25.94
CA GLN A 34 -25.84 44.02 -25.83
C GLN A 34 -25.01 44.13 -24.54
N GLN A 35 -23.77 44.57 -24.71
CA GLN A 35 -22.84 44.92 -23.65
C GLN A 35 -23.38 46.10 -22.85
N HIS A 36 -23.30 46.03 -21.51
CA HIS A 36 -23.16 47.22 -20.68
C HIS A 36 -22.07 46.99 -19.63
N THR A 37 -21.00 47.74 -19.81
CA THR A 37 -19.91 48.02 -18.86
C THR A 37 -20.40 48.90 -17.71
N VAL A 38 -20.27 48.45 -16.46
CA VAL A 38 -20.13 49.32 -15.26
C VAL A 38 -19.50 48.50 -14.10
N PRO A 39 -18.89 49.11 -13.07
CA PRO A 39 -17.49 48.95 -12.73
C PRO A 39 -17.25 48.20 -11.41
N PHE A 40 -15.98 47.87 -11.17
CA PHE A 40 -15.45 47.45 -9.88
C PHE A 40 -15.83 48.46 -8.77
N THR A 41 -16.67 48.05 -7.83
CA THR A 41 -16.51 48.22 -6.36
C THR A 41 -17.79 47.82 -5.61
N ARG A 42 -17.62 47.03 -4.54
CA ARG A 42 -18.60 46.61 -3.50
C ARG A 42 -19.69 45.61 -3.89
N LEU A 43 -19.36 44.32 -3.79
CA LEU A 43 -20.29 43.25 -3.38
C LEU A 43 -19.56 42.23 -2.47
N LEU A 44 -19.14 42.68 -1.29
CA LEU A 44 -18.88 41.79 -0.15
C LEU A 44 -20.17 41.70 0.67
N SER A 45 -21.05 40.79 0.26
CA SER A 45 -21.98 40.03 1.11
C SER A 45 -23.11 39.46 0.26
N GLN A 46 -23.12 38.13 0.16
CA GLN A 46 -24.24 37.22 -0.18
C GLN A 46 -23.85 36.13 -1.20
N SER A 47 -22.90 35.27 -0.83
CA SER A 47 -22.75 33.92 -1.43
C SER A 47 -21.76 33.02 -0.67
N VAL A 48 -21.73 33.09 0.67
CA VAL A 48 -21.10 32.05 1.55
C VAL A 48 -22.02 31.69 2.71
N ARG A 49 -23.30 31.46 2.41
CA ARG A 49 -24.21 30.73 3.30
C ARG A 49 -25.06 29.81 2.45
N LEU A 50 -24.49 28.67 2.05
CA LEU A 50 -25.21 27.46 1.65
C LEU A 50 -24.18 26.32 1.51
N CYS A 51 -23.52 25.98 2.62
CA CYS A 51 -22.81 24.70 2.83
C CYS A 51 -22.60 24.46 4.34
N GLN A 52 -23.64 24.67 5.16
CA GLN A 52 -23.69 24.24 6.55
C GLN A 52 -25.14 23.96 6.96
N THR A 53 -25.57 22.71 6.82
CA THR A 53 -26.57 22.11 7.72
C THR A 53 -26.24 20.63 7.90
N VAL A 54 -25.31 20.36 8.81
CA VAL A 54 -25.34 19.17 9.66
C VAL A 54 -26.49 19.40 10.67
N PRO A 55 -27.36 18.42 10.96
CA PRO A 55 -28.28 18.53 12.07
C PRO A 55 -27.47 18.53 13.38
N SER A 56 -27.53 19.65 14.11
CA SER A 56 -26.95 19.80 15.44
C SER A 56 -27.62 18.86 16.44
N ALA A 57 -26.80 18.05 17.11
CA ALA A 57 -27.17 17.36 18.32
C ALA A 57 -27.48 18.38 19.43
N LYS A 58 -28.69 18.33 19.99
CA LYS A 58 -28.94 18.78 21.36
C LYS A 58 -28.51 17.67 22.31
N GLN A 59 -27.65 18.02 23.25
CA GLN A 59 -27.38 17.25 24.45
C GLN A 59 -28.69 17.02 25.21
N GLN A 60 -29.03 15.75 25.45
CA GLN A 60 -29.74 15.32 26.65
C GLN A 60 -28.83 14.30 27.34
N GLU A 61 -28.42 14.67 28.55
CA GLU A 61 -27.73 13.79 29.49
C GLU A 61 -28.63 12.61 29.87
N SER A 62 -28.12 11.39 29.78
CA SER A 62 -28.58 10.29 30.63
C SER A 62 -27.48 9.23 30.77
N ASN A 63 -27.05 9.03 32.02
CA ASN A 63 -26.05 8.07 32.50
C ASN A 63 -26.34 6.60 32.11
N ALA A 64 -25.33 5.87 31.62
CA ALA A 64 -25.11 4.42 31.83
C ALA A 64 -23.76 3.97 31.18
N PRO A 65 -23.08 2.91 31.70
CA PRO A 65 -21.63 2.72 31.61
C PRO A 65 -21.14 2.03 30.32
N PRO A 66 -19.82 2.03 30.03
CA PRO A 66 -19.28 1.51 28.79
C PRO A 66 -19.02 0.00 28.90
N ASP A 67 -19.41 -0.76 27.87
CA ASP A 67 -18.89 -2.09 27.65
C ASP A 67 -18.46 -2.33 26.21
N ARG A 68 -17.40 -3.14 26.12
CA ARG A 68 -16.37 -3.16 25.09
C ARG A 68 -16.75 -3.84 23.76
N ALA A 69 -15.96 -3.47 22.76
CA ALA A 69 -15.47 -4.26 21.62
C ALA A 69 -16.35 -4.38 20.35
N ALA A 70 -15.98 -3.60 19.33
CA ALA A 70 -16.17 -3.97 17.93
C ALA A 70 -15.05 -3.38 17.03
N SER A 71 -14.27 -4.30 16.46
CA SER A 71 -13.51 -4.26 15.19
C SER A 71 -12.80 -2.97 14.78
N ALA A 72 -11.47 -3.01 14.88
CA ALA A 72 -10.56 -2.10 14.19
C ALA A 72 -10.72 -2.22 12.66
N GLY A 73 -11.58 -1.37 12.09
CA GLY A 73 -11.42 -0.95 10.71
C GLY A 73 -10.10 -0.19 10.59
N LYS A 74 -9.32 -0.48 9.54
CA LYS A 74 -8.08 0.23 9.21
C LYS A 74 -8.31 1.74 9.28
N GLN A 75 -7.85 2.37 10.36
CA GLN A 75 -7.72 3.81 10.44
C GLN A 75 -6.68 4.22 9.41
N GLN A 76 -7.10 4.93 8.36
CA GLN A 76 -6.18 5.66 7.49
C GLN A 76 -5.38 6.62 8.38
N LYS A 77 -4.05 6.47 8.38
CA LYS A 77 -3.14 7.38 9.06
C LYS A 77 -3.40 8.82 8.59
N PRO A 78 -3.34 9.83 9.47
CA PRO A 78 -3.45 11.22 9.05
C PRO A 78 -2.31 11.54 8.06
N VAL A 79 -2.67 12.05 6.88
CA VAL A 79 -1.72 12.48 5.85
C VAL A 79 -1.10 13.81 6.32
N ASP A 80 0.23 13.83 6.40
CA ASP A 80 1.02 15.00 6.78
C ASP A 80 1.11 15.97 5.59
N SER A 81 0.72 17.23 5.77
CA SER A 81 0.67 18.26 4.72
C SER A 81 2.04 18.50 4.08
N VAL A 82 3.13 18.36 4.86
CA VAL A 82 4.51 18.49 4.36
C VAL A 82 4.83 17.38 3.37
N ARG A 83 4.53 16.13 3.73
CA ARG A 83 4.75 14.97 2.86
C ARG A 83 3.96 15.08 1.56
N LEU A 84 2.73 15.57 1.63
CA LEU A 84 1.91 15.76 0.43
C LEU A 84 2.50 16.81 -0.51
N VAL A 85 3.08 17.89 0.01
CA VAL A 85 3.82 18.89 -0.79
C VAL A 85 5.06 18.27 -1.44
N GLU A 86 5.83 17.44 -0.73
CA GLU A 86 7.00 16.75 -1.29
C GLU A 86 6.60 15.77 -2.40
N GLU A 87 5.51 15.02 -2.21
CA GLU A 87 4.95 14.15 -3.25
C GLU A 87 4.53 14.95 -4.49
N LEU A 88 3.92 16.13 -4.32
CA LEU A 88 3.56 17.01 -5.43
C LEU A 88 4.78 17.55 -6.17
N ARG A 89 5.86 17.89 -5.46
CA ARG A 89 7.14 18.31 -6.08
C ARG A 89 7.75 17.17 -6.90
N SER A 90 7.75 15.96 -6.36
CA SER A 90 8.20 14.76 -7.09
C SER A 90 7.36 14.53 -8.35
N ASP A 91 6.04 14.57 -8.23
CA ASP A 91 5.13 14.38 -9.37
C ASP A 91 5.33 15.45 -10.46
N ALA A 92 5.52 16.72 -10.07
CA ALA A 92 5.79 17.81 -10.98
C ALA A 92 7.11 17.62 -11.75
N VAL A 93 8.15 17.08 -11.12
CA VAL A 93 9.45 16.81 -11.78
C VAL A 93 9.37 15.59 -12.69
N VAL A 94 8.81 14.48 -12.20
CA VAL A 94 8.81 13.19 -12.90
C VAL A 94 7.79 13.16 -14.05
N TYR A 95 6.57 13.65 -13.81
CA TYR A 95 5.47 13.54 -14.77
C TYR A 95 5.15 14.85 -15.49
N ARG A 96 5.79 15.96 -15.11
CA ARG A 96 5.40 17.32 -15.53
C ARG A 96 3.89 17.56 -15.36
N ARG A 97 3.29 16.98 -14.31
CA ARG A 97 1.84 17.02 -14.04
C ARG A 97 1.58 16.86 -12.54
N VAL A 98 0.55 17.55 -12.08
CA VAL A 98 0.04 17.47 -10.71
C VAL A 98 -1.43 17.03 -10.70
N GLN A 99 -1.87 16.36 -9.63
CA GLN A 99 -3.25 15.92 -9.43
C GLN A 99 -4.05 16.95 -8.62
N LEU A 100 -5.21 17.37 -9.14
CA LEU A 100 -6.09 18.32 -8.48
C LEU A 100 -6.59 17.79 -7.13
N GLU A 101 -6.82 16.48 -7.01
CA GLU A 101 -7.31 15.85 -5.78
C GLU A 101 -6.34 16.07 -4.61
N LYS A 102 -5.03 16.02 -4.87
CA LYS A 102 -3.99 16.28 -3.87
C LYS A 102 -3.94 17.75 -3.45
N LEU A 103 -4.12 18.69 -4.38
CA LEU A 103 -4.21 20.12 -4.06
C LEU A 103 -5.46 20.42 -3.21
N ASN A 104 -6.59 19.80 -3.53
CA ASN A 104 -7.82 19.94 -2.74
C ASN A 104 -7.68 19.37 -1.32
N LEU A 105 -6.88 18.31 -1.11
CA LEU A 105 -6.56 17.81 0.23
C LEU A 105 -5.77 18.82 1.06
N LEU A 106 -4.83 19.55 0.44
CA LEU A 106 -4.11 20.64 1.12
C LEU A 106 -5.07 21.80 1.45
N LEU A 107 -5.93 22.17 0.51
CA LEU A 107 -6.94 23.22 0.71
C LEU A 107 -8.01 22.86 1.75
N ALA A 108 -8.22 21.58 2.03
CA ALA A 108 -9.07 21.15 3.15
C ALA A 108 -8.46 21.51 4.52
N LYS A 109 -7.14 21.73 4.58
CA LYS A 109 -6.39 22.10 5.78
C LYS A 109 -5.37 23.21 5.51
N PRO A 110 -5.84 24.41 5.13
CA PRO A 110 -4.96 25.46 4.59
C PRO A 110 -3.96 26.01 5.61
N TYR A 111 -4.29 25.94 6.91
CA TYR A 111 -3.42 26.42 7.99
C TYR A 111 -2.28 25.46 8.36
N GLU A 112 -2.29 24.22 7.84
CA GLU A 112 -1.21 23.23 8.03
C GLU A 112 -0.17 23.31 6.88
N ILE A 113 -0.37 24.19 5.90
CA ILE A 113 0.52 24.33 4.74
C ILE A 113 1.76 25.16 5.13
N PRO A 114 2.99 24.66 4.89
CA PRO A 114 4.21 25.44 5.10
C PRO A 114 4.22 26.73 4.27
N GLN A 115 4.65 27.85 4.85
CA GLN A 115 4.66 29.16 4.18
C GLN A 115 5.57 29.19 2.95
N ASP A 116 6.69 28.47 2.99
CA ASP A 116 7.62 28.29 1.88
C ASP A 116 7.07 27.41 0.75
N ALA A 117 6.01 26.63 0.99
CA ALA A 117 5.37 25.80 -0.03
C ALA A 117 4.46 26.59 -0.99
N TYR A 118 3.92 27.74 -0.57
CA TYR A 118 2.91 28.47 -1.34
C TYR A 118 3.40 28.91 -2.72
N GLU A 119 4.65 29.31 -2.85
CA GLU A 119 5.25 29.67 -4.15
C GLU A 119 5.12 28.52 -5.16
N PHE A 120 5.45 27.29 -4.75
CA PHE A 120 5.32 26.11 -5.59
C PHE A 120 3.85 25.72 -5.83
N LEU A 121 3.00 25.83 -4.81
CA LEU A 121 1.57 25.50 -4.94
C LEU A 121 0.85 26.46 -5.90
N LEU A 122 1.22 27.74 -5.90
CA LEU A 122 0.76 28.71 -6.88
C LEU A 122 1.22 28.31 -8.29
N GLN A 123 2.50 27.98 -8.47
CA GLN A 123 3.03 27.49 -9.77
C GLN A 123 2.34 26.21 -10.26
N CYS A 124 1.92 25.32 -9.36
CA CYS A 124 1.16 24.12 -9.73
C CYS A 124 -0.15 24.45 -10.45
N CYS A 125 -0.73 25.63 -10.20
CA CYS A 125 -1.98 26.07 -10.81
C CYS A 125 -1.82 26.56 -12.26
N GLY A 126 -0.62 26.50 -12.85
CA GLY A 126 -0.38 26.79 -14.26
C GLY A 126 -0.51 25.56 -15.15
N THR A 127 0.50 25.33 -16.00
CA THR A 127 0.61 24.23 -16.97
C THR A 127 0.63 22.85 -16.33
N LEU A 128 1.07 22.72 -15.07
CA LEU A 128 1.15 21.43 -14.35
C LEU A 128 -0.20 20.77 -14.07
N LEU A 129 -1.29 21.55 -13.97
CA LEU A 129 -2.66 21.03 -13.91
C LEU A 129 -3.20 20.74 -15.32
N CYS A 130 -2.40 20.03 -16.12
CA CYS A 130 -2.68 19.75 -17.53
C CYS A 130 -4.12 19.36 -17.78
N ALA A 131 -4.73 18.52 -16.93
CA ALA A 131 -6.09 17.99 -17.10
C ALA A 131 -7.23 19.00 -16.89
N GLU A 132 -7.03 20.01 -16.07
CA GLU A 132 -8.09 20.91 -15.62
C GLU A 132 -8.27 22.12 -16.55
N THR A 133 -9.47 22.70 -16.55
CA THR A 133 -9.79 23.93 -17.32
C THR A 133 -9.07 25.15 -16.75
N LEU A 134 -8.86 26.17 -17.59
CA LEU A 134 -8.25 27.44 -17.17
C LEU A 134 -9.03 28.07 -15.99
N GLU A 135 -10.36 27.98 -16.01
CA GLU A 135 -11.21 28.45 -14.92
C GLU A 135 -10.96 27.70 -13.60
N THR A 136 -10.89 26.36 -13.64
CA THR A 136 -10.66 25.56 -12.43
C THR A 136 -9.27 25.81 -11.87
N ARG A 137 -8.26 25.90 -12.73
CA ARG A 137 -6.89 26.27 -12.34
C ARG A 137 -6.84 27.61 -11.62
N MET A 138 -7.53 28.62 -12.17
CA MET A 138 -7.60 29.94 -11.56
C MET A 138 -8.38 29.96 -10.25
N LYS A 139 -9.47 29.20 -10.13
CA LYS A 139 -10.21 29.07 -8.85
C LYS A 139 -9.33 28.50 -7.74
N VAL A 140 -8.54 27.47 -8.04
CA VAL A 140 -7.60 26.85 -7.08
C VAL A 140 -6.48 27.83 -6.74
N PHE A 141 -5.95 28.54 -7.74
CA PHE A 141 -4.95 29.59 -7.54
C PHE A 141 -5.46 30.69 -6.59
N GLU A 142 -6.67 31.20 -6.81
CA GLU A 142 -7.30 32.24 -5.98
C GLU A 142 -7.47 31.78 -4.52
N GLN A 143 -7.77 30.49 -4.30
CA GLN A 143 -7.85 29.92 -2.95
C GLN A 143 -6.48 29.90 -2.27
N PHE A 144 -5.43 29.43 -2.93
CA PHE A 144 -4.08 29.48 -2.37
C PHE A 144 -3.58 30.92 -2.16
N TRP A 145 -3.91 31.82 -3.09
CA TRP A 145 -3.58 33.24 -2.98
C TRP A 145 -4.24 33.89 -1.76
N PHE A 146 -5.50 33.53 -1.47
CA PHE A 146 -6.21 34.00 -0.28
C PHE A 146 -5.57 33.51 1.02
N TYR A 147 -5.16 32.23 1.09
CA TYR A 147 -4.57 31.64 2.30
C TYR A 147 -3.10 31.99 2.52
N LEU A 148 -2.39 32.47 1.49
CA LEU A 148 -1.01 32.93 1.58
C LEU A 148 -0.83 34.08 2.60
N GLY A 149 -1.79 35.00 2.69
CA GLY A 149 -1.64 36.23 3.48
C GLY A 149 -0.96 37.36 2.70
N GLU A 150 0.10 37.97 3.26
CA GLU A 150 0.80 39.09 2.61
C GLU A 150 1.77 38.62 1.51
N PRO A 151 1.53 38.97 0.23
CA PRO A 151 2.34 38.46 -0.87
C PRO A 151 3.69 39.21 -0.99
N GLN A 152 4.78 38.47 -0.84
CA GLN A 152 6.14 38.92 -1.22
C GLN A 152 6.37 38.98 -2.74
N GLN A 153 7.46 39.63 -3.17
CA GLN A 153 7.87 39.80 -4.57
C GLN A 153 7.85 38.48 -5.38
N LYS A 154 8.36 37.38 -4.80
CA LYS A 154 8.38 36.06 -5.45
C LYS A 154 6.98 35.50 -5.78
N HIS A 155 5.98 35.79 -4.94
CA HIS A 155 4.60 35.36 -5.17
C HIS A 155 3.96 36.14 -6.33
N TRP A 156 4.27 37.43 -6.47
CA TRP A 156 3.83 38.23 -7.63
C TRP A 156 4.45 37.74 -8.95
N LYS A 157 5.73 37.34 -8.93
CA LYS A 157 6.37 36.70 -10.09
C LYS A 157 5.68 35.38 -10.46
N ALA A 158 5.38 34.53 -9.46
CA ALA A 158 4.62 33.30 -9.67
C ALA A 158 3.19 33.58 -10.20
N LEU A 159 2.53 34.64 -9.72
CA LEU A 159 1.21 35.06 -10.23
C LEU A 159 1.28 35.42 -11.71
N LEU A 160 2.24 36.24 -12.13
CA LEU A 160 2.41 36.61 -13.54
C LEU A 160 2.72 35.39 -14.41
N GLN A 161 3.54 34.46 -13.93
CA GLN A 161 3.78 33.21 -14.63
C GLN A 161 2.48 32.40 -14.80
N VAL A 162 1.69 32.21 -13.74
CA VAL A 162 0.43 31.46 -13.80
C VAL A 162 -0.60 32.17 -14.66
N TYR A 163 -0.66 33.50 -14.61
CA TYR A 163 -1.55 34.30 -15.47
C TYR A 163 -1.19 34.13 -16.93
N ARG A 164 0.10 34.07 -17.27
CA ARG A 164 0.56 33.77 -18.62
C ARG A 164 0.14 32.36 -19.03
N GLU A 165 0.43 31.37 -18.19
CA GLU A 165 0.15 29.96 -18.47
C GLU A 165 -1.36 29.62 -18.56
N ASN A 166 -2.21 30.41 -17.91
CA ASN A 166 -3.67 30.26 -17.94
C ASN A 166 -4.36 31.27 -18.86
N GLU A 167 -3.60 32.02 -19.66
CA GLU A 167 -4.08 33.06 -20.56
C GLU A 167 -5.07 34.01 -19.84
N ARG A 168 -4.65 34.61 -18.73
CA ARG A 168 -5.43 35.62 -18.01
C ARG A 168 -5.07 37.02 -18.53
N SER A 169 -6.07 37.84 -18.82
CA SER A 169 -5.86 39.23 -19.22
C SER A 169 -5.58 40.12 -18.01
N ILE A 170 -4.62 41.04 -18.17
CA ILE A 170 -4.43 42.18 -17.28
C ILE A 170 -4.88 43.41 -18.07
N THR A 171 -5.92 44.07 -17.60
CA THR A 171 -6.43 45.33 -18.17
C THR A 171 -5.98 46.46 -17.27
N ASP A 172 -5.41 47.54 -17.83
CA ASP A 172 -4.82 48.66 -17.08
C ASP A 172 -3.57 48.23 -16.29
N VAL A 173 -2.44 48.17 -17.00
CA VAL A 173 -1.13 47.88 -16.41
C VAL A 173 -0.78 48.82 -15.25
N PRO A 174 -0.96 50.16 -15.35
CA PRO A 174 -0.73 51.07 -14.24
C PRO A 174 -1.50 50.70 -12.97
N ALA A 175 -2.79 50.38 -13.09
CA ALA A 175 -3.61 49.96 -11.95
C ALA A 175 -3.10 48.64 -11.35
N PHE A 176 -2.73 47.66 -12.19
CA PHE A 176 -2.15 46.40 -11.71
C PHE A 176 -0.83 46.64 -10.94
N LEU A 177 0.07 47.47 -11.45
CA LEU A 177 1.32 47.79 -10.77
C LEU A 177 1.12 48.53 -9.44
N ALA A 178 0.04 49.29 -9.29
CA ALA A 178 -0.35 49.89 -8.01
C ALA A 178 -0.77 48.84 -6.98
N THR A 179 -1.35 47.71 -7.38
CA THR A 179 -1.73 46.62 -6.47
C THR A 179 -0.53 45.89 -5.84
N ILE A 180 0.64 45.98 -6.45
CA ILE A 180 1.88 45.31 -5.99
C ILE A 180 2.47 46.00 -4.74
N GLY A 181 1.88 47.11 -4.29
CA GLY A 181 2.34 47.85 -3.10
C GLY A 181 3.59 48.67 -3.37
N GLU A 182 3.68 49.85 -2.74
CA GLU A 182 4.80 50.77 -2.95
C GLU A 182 6.12 50.26 -2.35
N GLY A 183 6.05 49.38 -1.35
CA GLY A 183 7.22 48.77 -0.68
C GLY A 183 7.85 47.57 -1.39
N ILE A 184 7.26 47.08 -2.49
CA ILE A 184 7.81 45.95 -3.26
C ILE A 184 8.53 46.48 -4.51
N GLU A 185 9.80 46.11 -4.67
CA GLU A 185 10.62 46.52 -5.80
C GLU A 185 10.10 45.89 -7.11
N LYS A 186 9.82 46.76 -8.09
CA LYS A 186 9.36 46.38 -9.44
C LYS A 186 10.58 46.18 -10.34
N ASP A 187 11.25 45.05 -10.17
CA ASP A 187 12.47 44.72 -10.88
C ASP A 187 12.24 44.34 -12.35
N ALA A 188 13.33 44.15 -13.09
CA ALA A 188 13.27 43.77 -14.51
C ALA A 188 12.54 42.44 -14.74
N GLU A 189 12.61 41.49 -13.81
CA GLU A 189 11.92 40.20 -13.90
C GLU A 189 10.40 40.35 -13.85
N LEU A 190 9.90 41.24 -12.99
CA LEU A 190 8.47 41.52 -12.88
C LEU A 190 7.91 42.13 -14.16
N TYR A 191 8.61 43.12 -14.75
CA TYR A 191 8.23 43.68 -16.05
C TYR A 191 8.29 42.66 -17.19
N ARG A 192 9.30 41.77 -17.20
CA ARG A 192 9.36 40.65 -18.16
C ARG A 192 8.18 39.69 -18.01
N GLY A 193 7.80 39.36 -16.78
CA GLY A 193 6.64 38.53 -16.49
C GLY A 193 5.36 39.18 -17.01
N LEU A 194 5.19 40.48 -16.77
CA LEU A 194 4.05 41.27 -17.24
C LEU A 194 3.97 41.31 -18.77
N MET A 195 5.09 41.59 -19.45
CA MET A 195 5.20 41.49 -20.91
C MET A 195 4.76 40.12 -21.42
N GLY A 196 5.15 39.03 -20.74
CA GLY A 196 4.75 37.69 -21.13
C GLY A 196 3.26 37.40 -20.99
N VAL A 197 2.59 37.94 -19.96
CA VAL A 197 1.13 37.81 -19.81
C VAL A 197 0.40 38.54 -20.95
N LEU A 198 0.82 39.76 -21.25
CA LEU A 198 0.22 40.58 -22.32
C LEU A 198 0.48 39.98 -23.70
N ALA A 199 1.68 39.42 -23.91
CA ALA A 199 2.05 38.73 -25.14
C ALA A 199 1.17 37.51 -25.42
N GLU A 200 0.84 36.72 -24.40
CA GLU A 200 -0.01 35.53 -24.60
C GLU A 200 -1.42 35.90 -25.08
N LYS A 201 -1.91 37.08 -24.70
CA LYS A 201 -3.20 37.61 -25.13
C LYS A 201 -3.17 38.34 -26.47
N GLY A 202 -2.00 38.79 -26.92
CA GLY A 202 -1.86 39.65 -28.08
C GLY A 202 -2.35 41.09 -27.85
N ASP A 203 -2.31 41.60 -26.62
CA ASP A 203 -2.68 43.00 -26.34
C ASP A 203 -1.52 43.95 -26.70
N ILE A 204 -1.46 44.34 -27.98
CA ILE A 204 -0.38 45.17 -28.52
C ILE A 204 -0.31 46.54 -27.82
N ALA A 205 -1.44 47.11 -27.40
CA ALA A 205 -1.48 48.46 -26.83
C ALA A 205 -0.80 48.50 -25.45
N GLU A 206 -1.20 47.61 -24.56
CA GLU A 206 -0.60 47.47 -23.23
C GLU A 206 0.86 46.98 -23.32
N LEU A 207 1.17 46.12 -24.30
CA LEU A 207 2.53 45.63 -24.53
C LEU A 207 3.50 46.74 -24.97
N LYS A 208 3.03 47.70 -25.78
CA LYS A 208 3.79 48.92 -26.12
C LYS A 208 3.98 49.81 -24.88
N LEU A 209 2.94 50.01 -24.08
CA LEU A 209 2.99 50.81 -22.85
C LEU A 209 4.04 50.26 -21.87
N VAL A 210 4.04 48.95 -21.62
CA VAL A 210 5.05 48.31 -20.76
C VAL A 210 6.45 48.48 -21.34
N GLY A 211 6.61 48.35 -22.67
CA GLY A 211 7.89 48.61 -23.34
C GLY A 211 8.41 50.04 -23.14
N GLU A 212 7.53 51.04 -23.14
CA GLU A 212 7.88 52.44 -22.83
C GLU A 212 8.26 52.63 -21.36
N MET A 213 7.53 52.00 -20.44
CA MET A 213 7.86 52.03 -19.01
C MET A 213 9.23 51.41 -18.72
N MET A 214 9.55 50.28 -19.38
CA MET A 214 10.87 49.65 -19.27
C MET A 214 12.00 50.58 -19.75
N LYS A 215 11.79 51.31 -20.85
CA LYS A 215 12.73 52.34 -21.32
C LYS A 215 12.88 53.47 -20.31
N GLY A 216 11.77 53.95 -19.75
CA GLY A 216 11.78 54.99 -18.71
C GLY A 216 12.52 54.58 -17.43
N CYS A 217 12.53 53.29 -17.11
CA CYS A 217 13.26 52.72 -15.98
C CYS A 217 14.70 52.27 -16.32
N ASN A 218 15.23 52.59 -17.50
CA ASN A 218 16.55 52.13 -17.99
C ASN A 218 16.75 50.60 -17.97
N ILE A 219 15.68 49.83 -18.18
CA ILE A 219 15.75 48.38 -18.27
C ILE A 219 16.10 47.99 -19.73
N PRO A 220 17.21 47.28 -19.98
CA PRO A 220 17.64 46.97 -21.35
C PRO A 220 16.68 46.00 -22.05
N LEU A 221 16.53 46.17 -23.37
CA LEU A 221 15.85 45.17 -24.21
C LEU A 221 16.73 43.91 -24.29
N THR A 222 16.29 42.83 -23.64
CA THR A 222 16.92 41.51 -23.76
C THR A 222 16.27 40.70 -24.88
N VAL A 223 16.93 39.63 -25.32
CA VAL A 223 16.38 38.67 -26.31
C VAL A 223 15.01 38.16 -25.87
N ASP A 224 14.84 37.86 -24.57
CA ASP A 224 13.58 37.37 -24.01
C ASP A 224 12.42 38.37 -24.19
N VAL A 225 12.69 39.67 -24.02
CA VAL A 225 11.69 40.73 -24.20
C VAL A 225 11.27 40.81 -25.68
N ILE A 226 12.25 40.74 -26.59
CA ILE A 226 11.99 40.70 -28.03
C ILE A 226 11.17 39.46 -28.40
N ASN A 227 11.49 38.29 -27.84
CA ASN A 227 10.73 37.07 -28.06
C ASN A 227 9.28 37.18 -27.52
N GLN A 228 9.06 37.83 -26.36
CA GLN A 228 7.70 38.14 -25.90
C GLN A 228 6.97 39.10 -26.85
N MET A 229 7.66 40.09 -27.42
CA MET A 229 7.06 40.98 -28.41
C MET A 229 6.66 40.22 -29.68
N ILE A 230 7.53 39.35 -30.21
CA ILE A 230 7.21 38.47 -31.35
C ILE A 230 5.97 37.63 -31.06
N ARG A 231 5.90 37.00 -29.88
CA ARG A 231 4.73 36.22 -29.46
C ARG A 231 3.46 37.07 -29.39
N GLY A 232 3.54 38.28 -28.84
CA GLY A 232 2.43 39.22 -28.75
C GLY A 232 1.88 39.68 -30.10
N TYR A 233 2.75 40.14 -31.00
CA TYR A 233 2.35 40.53 -32.36
C TYR A 233 1.85 39.32 -33.16
N GLY A 234 2.48 38.15 -32.99
CA GLY A 234 2.04 36.89 -33.61
C GLY A 234 0.63 36.47 -33.19
N ARG A 235 0.33 36.48 -31.88
CA ARG A 235 -1.01 36.19 -31.33
C ARG A 235 -2.09 37.15 -31.84
N ALA A 236 -1.71 38.40 -32.10
CA ALA A 236 -2.59 39.41 -32.67
C ALA A 236 -2.76 39.29 -34.20
N GLY A 237 -2.01 38.41 -34.87
CA GLY A 237 -2.00 38.27 -36.32
C GLY A 237 -1.27 39.40 -37.07
N ASP A 238 -0.48 40.22 -36.37
CA ASP A 238 0.25 41.36 -36.94
C ASP A 238 1.68 40.95 -37.33
N LEU A 239 1.80 40.32 -38.50
CA LEU A 239 3.08 39.86 -39.04
C LEU A 239 4.02 41.01 -39.41
N ASP A 240 3.47 42.16 -39.79
CA ASP A 240 4.25 43.37 -40.09
C ASP A 240 4.91 43.89 -38.80
N GLY A 241 4.17 43.87 -37.69
CA GLY A 241 4.69 44.12 -36.35
C GLY A 241 5.81 43.15 -35.95
N VAL A 242 5.65 41.85 -36.24
CA VAL A 242 6.72 40.84 -36.02
C VAL A 242 7.98 41.20 -36.82
N GLN A 243 7.83 41.60 -38.09
CA GLN A 243 8.95 42.00 -38.94
C GLN A 243 9.67 43.25 -38.40
N MET A 244 8.92 44.27 -37.95
CA MET A 244 9.49 45.46 -37.33
C MET A 244 10.28 45.14 -36.05
N VAL A 245 9.80 44.18 -35.24
CA VAL A 245 10.51 43.73 -34.05
C VAL A 245 11.83 43.03 -34.41
N LEU A 246 11.86 42.22 -35.49
CA LEU A 246 13.09 41.60 -35.99
C LEU A 246 14.10 42.63 -36.53
N GLU A 247 13.62 43.68 -37.21
CA GLU A 247 14.47 44.78 -37.65
C GLU A 247 15.09 45.52 -36.46
N THR A 248 14.29 45.77 -35.41
CA THR A 248 14.75 46.37 -34.16
C THR A 248 15.80 45.52 -33.45
N MET A 249 15.62 44.19 -33.48
CA MET A 249 16.60 43.22 -32.97
C MET A 249 17.94 43.32 -33.73
N SER A 250 17.88 43.40 -35.07
CA SER A 250 19.07 43.55 -35.90
C SER A 250 19.78 44.90 -35.69
N ALA A 251 19.03 45.99 -35.56
CA ALA A 251 19.56 47.33 -35.31
C ALA A 251 20.22 47.44 -33.91
N SER A 252 19.74 46.66 -32.96
CA SER A 252 20.31 46.57 -31.60
C SER A 252 21.51 45.62 -31.50
N SER A 253 22.01 45.09 -32.62
CA SER A 253 23.11 44.10 -32.67
C SER A 253 22.85 42.83 -31.87
N VAL A 254 21.58 42.45 -31.70
CA VAL A 254 21.15 41.23 -31.00
C VAL A 254 20.90 40.13 -32.03
N SER A 255 21.52 38.95 -31.87
CA SER A 255 21.36 37.85 -32.82
C SER A 255 20.18 36.94 -32.47
N ALA A 256 19.41 36.55 -33.49
CA ALA A 256 18.31 35.58 -33.34
C ALA A 256 18.85 34.22 -32.85
N ASN A 257 18.20 33.65 -31.84
CA ASN A 257 18.56 32.37 -31.26
C ASN A 257 17.44 31.33 -31.50
N GLY A 258 17.62 30.13 -30.95
CA GLY A 258 16.65 29.04 -31.01
C GLY A 258 15.25 29.42 -30.52
N GLU A 259 15.15 30.22 -29.46
CA GLU A 259 13.89 30.71 -28.93
C GLU A 259 13.20 31.69 -29.89
N THR A 260 13.96 32.60 -30.51
CA THR A 260 13.43 33.52 -31.52
C THR A 260 12.85 32.75 -32.72
N TYR A 261 13.55 31.72 -33.21
CA TYR A 261 13.02 30.88 -34.28
C TYR A 261 11.77 30.10 -33.84
N GLY A 262 11.73 29.62 -32.59
CA GLY A 262 10.57 28.93 -32.02
C GLY A 262 9.32 29.82 -31.99
N GLU A 263 9.42 31.03 -31.45
CA GLU A 263 8.28 31.98 -31.41
C GLU A 263 7.83 32.39 -32.82
N LEU A 264 8.77 32.59 -33.76
CA LEU A 264 8.42 32.88 -35.16
C LEU A 264 7.65 31.72 -35.82
N MET A 265 8.09 30.47 -35.60
CA MET A 265 7.39 29.31 -36.14
C MET A 265 5.99 29.16 -35.55
N ILE A 266 5.81 29.45 -34.25
CA ILE A 266 4.50 29.44 -33.59
C ILE A 266 3.59 30.50 -34.23
N ALA A 267 4.06 31.74 -34.32
CA ALA A 267 3.31 32.84 -34.93
C ALA A 267 2.89 32.53 -36.39
N PHE A 268 3.81 31.99 -37.20
CA PHE A 268 3.50 31.62 -38.58
C PHE A 268 2.53 30.43 -38.68
N LEU A 269 2.60 29.47 -37.75
CA LEU A 269 1.70 28.32 -37.74
C LEU A 269 0.27 28.74 -37.36
N GLU A 270 0.14 29.66 -36.41
CA GLU A 270 -1.15 30.21 -35.98
C GLU A 270 -1.82 31.04 -37.07
N ASP A 271 -1.04 31.76 -37.88
CA ASP A 271 -1.52 32.47 -39.07
C ASP A 271 -1.77 31.51 -40.28
N GLY A 272 -1.46 30.23 -40.14
CA GLY A 272 -1.73 29.19 -41.15
C GLY A 272 -0.68 29.06 -42.25
N MET A 273 0.51 29.65 -42.10
CA MET A 273 1.65 29.55 -43.03
C MET A 273 2.43 28.24 -42.86
N ASN A 274 1.74 27.11 -43.04
CA ASN A 274 2.23 25.76 -42.74
C ASN A 274 3.50 25.39 -43.53
N ASP A 275 3.54 25.69 -44.82
CA ASP A 275 4.67 25.36 -45.69
C ASP A 275 5.95 26.09 -45.29
N ARG A 276 5.80 27.35 -44.85
CA ARG A 276 6.89 28.17 -44.35
C ARG A 276 7.44 27.59 -43.05
N VAL A 277 6.56 27.21 -42.12
CA VAL A 277 6.94 26.56 -40.85
C VAL A 277 7.66 25.24 -41.13
N LEU A 278 7.13 24.40 -42.03
CA LEU A 278 7.75 23.13 -42.39
C LEU A 278 9.14 23.29 -43.01
N LYS A 279 9.35 24.35 -43.81
CA LYS A 279 10.69 24.71 -44.33
C LYS A 279 11.61 25.14 -43.20
N MET A 280 11.15 26.01 -42.30
CA MET A 280 11.93 26.47 -41.16
C MET A 280 12.31 25.33 -40.20
N VAL A 281 11.41 24.39 -39.94
CA VAL A 281 11.68 23.18 -39.13
C VAL A 281 12.81 22.35 -39.75
N ARG A 282 12.87 22.24 -41.09
CA ARG A 282 13.96 21.52 -41.77
C ARG A 282 15.31 22.27 -41.72
N GLU A 283 15.28 23.60 -41.83
CA GLU A 283 16.51 24.41 -41.88
C GLU A 283 17.10 24.75 -40.51
N LYS A 284 16.23 24.96 -39.50
CA LYS A 284 16.56 25.51 -38.19
C LYS A 284 16.03 24.68 -37.01
N GLY A 285 15.35 23.55 -37.26
CA GLY A 285 14.69 22.76 -36.22
C GLY A 285 15.62 22.23 -35.13
N SER A 286 16.90 21.97 -35.43
CA SER A 286 17.90 21.55 -34.43
C SER A 286 18.25 22.61 -33.38
N GLN A 287 17.85 23.86 -33.62
CA GLN A 287 18.06 24.96 -32.67
C GLN A 287 16.85 25.16 -31.73
N LEU A 288 15.74 24.44 -31.95
CA LEU A 288 14.53 24.62 -31.16
C LEU A 288 14.63 23.95 -29.80
N ASN A 289 14.05 24.60 -28.79
CA ASN A 289 13.90 24.03 -27.47
C ASN A 289 12.73 23.03 -27.43
N GLU A 290 12.79 22.05 -26.53
CA GLU A 290 11.75 21.03 -26.33
C GLU A 290 10.35 21.65 -26.16
N LYS A 291 10.25 22.74 -25.39
CA LYS A 291 8.99 23.47 -25.15
C LYS A 291 8.36 23.96 -26.46
N HIS A 292 9.15 24.59 -27.33
CA HIS A 292 8.67 25.09 -28.63
C HIS A 292 8.26 23.94 -29.55
N ILE A 293 9.00 22.83 -29.55
CA ILE A 293 8.65 21.64 -30.35
C ILE A 293 7.29 21.08 -29.90
N LEU A 294 7.04 20.97 -28.60
CA LEU A 294 5.78 20.47 -28.05
C LEU A 294 4.59 21.40 -28.32
N GLU A 295 4.80 22.71 -28.28
CA GLU A 295 3.78 23.73 -28.61
C GLU A 295 3.47 23.73 -30.11
N LEU A 296 4.48 23.67 -30.98
CA LEU A 296 4.29 23.48 -32.42
C LEU A 296 3.57 22.16 -32.73
N LEU A 297 3.88 21.09 -31.98
CA LEU A 297 3.23 19.80 -32.12
C LEU A 297 1.74 19.88 -31.74
N SER A 298 1.39 20.54 -30.64
CA SER A 298 -0.01 20.70 -30.23
C SER A 298 -0.81 21.54 -31.23
N LEU A 299 -0.23 22.61 -31.79
CA LEU A 299 -0.82 23.44 -32.84
C LEU A 299 -1.01 22.67 -34.15
N ALA A 300 0.02 21.92 -34.58
CA ALA A 300 -0.04 21.09 -35.79
C ALA A 300 -1.08 19.95 -35.69
N LEU A 301 -1.41 19.53 -34.46
CA LEU A 301 -2.45 18.54 -34.14
C LEU A 301 -3.81 19.18 -33.80
N GLY A 302 -3.95 20.50 -33.98
CA GLY A 302 -5.18 21.23 -33.66
C GLY A 302 -6.34 20.96 -34.63
N ALA A 303 -7.11 22.01 -34.96
CA ALA A 303 -8.31 21.88 -35.79
C ALA A 303 -8.04 21.34 -37.21
N LYS A 304 -6.89 21.69 -37.81
CA LYS A 304 -6.43 21.19 -39.10
C LYS A 304 -5.13 20.42 -38.90
N VAL A 305 -5.22 19.09 -38.89
CA VAL A 305 -4.07 18.23 -38.65
C VAL A 305 -3.09 18.31 -39.81
N GLN A 306 -1.84 18.67 -39.52
CA GLN A 306 -0.75 18.76 -40.49
C GLN A 306 0.21 17.58 -40.36
N GLN A 307 -0.13 16.46 -40.99
CA GLN A 307 0.57 15.19 -40.75
C GLN A 307 2.07 15.25 -41.10
N GLU A 308 2.45 15.96 -42.16
CA GLU A 308 3.86 16.12 -42.53
C GLU A 308 4.66 16.91 -41.49
N LEU A 309 4.07 17.99 -40.95
CA LEU A 309 4.67 18.80 -39.90
C LEU A 309 4.78 18.02 -38.59
N VAL A 310 3.74 17.27 -38.21
CA VAL A 310 3.77 16.39 -37.04
C VAL A 310 4.93 15.41 -37.12
N ARG A 311 5.11 14.73 -38.26
CA ARG A 311 6.24 13.80 -38.46
C ARG A 311 7.60 14.49 -38.37
N ALA A 312 7.72 15.69 -38.93
CA ALA A 312 8.96 16.45 -38.85
C ALA A 312 9.30 16.84 -37.40
N LEU A 313 8.30 17.29 -36.62
CA LEU A 313 8.47 17.68 -35.22
C LEU A 313 8.78 16.48 -34.32
N LEU A 314 8.12 15.33 -34.53
CA LEU A 314 8.41 14.12 -33.76
C LEU A 314 9.86 13.63 -33.93
N LYS A 315 10.47 13.83 -35.11
CA LYS A 315 11.89 13.50 -35.35
C LYS A 315 12.87 14.42 -34.62
N LEU A 316 12.43 15.60 -34.19
CA LEU A 316 13.25 16.54 -33.42
C LEU A 316 13.19 16.26 -31.91
N LEU A 317 12.21 15.48 -31.44
CA LEU A 317 12.13 15.07 -30.05
C LEU A 317 13.18 13.98 -29.73
N PRO A 318 13.65 13.89 -28.48
CA PRO A 318 14.55 12.83 -28.05
C PRO A 318 13.98 11.44 -28.38
N GLU A 319 14.83 10.51 -28.84
CA GLU A 319 14.42 9.15 -29.22
C GLU A 319 13.71 8.42 -28.06
N GLU A 320 14.11 8.69 -26.82
CA GLU A 320 13.50 8.15 -25.59
C GLU A 320 12.00 8.47 -25.48
N MET A 321 11.54 9.60 -26.05
CA MET A 321 10.13 10.00 -26.00
C MET A 321 9.28 9.37 -27.10
N THR A 322 9.90 8.93 -28.20
CA THR A 322 9.19 8.55 -29.44
C THR A 322 9.38 7.10 -29.84
N THR A 323 10.42 6.43 -29.34
CA THR A 323 10.75 5.04 -29.72
C THR A 323 10.27 3.99 -28.71
N ASP A 324 10.03 4.38 -27.45
CA ASP A 324 9.46 3.47 -26.45
C ASP A 324 8.01 3.12 -26.84
N GLY A 325 7.62 1.85 -26.69
CA GLY A 325 6.25 1.40 -26.90
C GLY A 325 5.25 1.98 -25.88
N ARG A 326 5.74 2.70 -24.86
CA ARG A 326 4.94 3.43 -23.88
C ARG A 326 4.78 4.89 -24.26
N ILE A 327 3.64 5.49 -23.93
CA ILE A 327 3.42 6.92 -24.13
C ILE A 327 4.18 7.69 -23.05
N HIS A 328 5.22 8.43 -23.47
CA HIS A 328 6.02 9.26 -22.59
C HIS A 328 5.15 10.28 -21.82
N PRO A 329 5.40 10.57 -20.52
CA PRO A 329 4.57 11.46 -19.71
C PRO A 329 4.35 12.86 -20.33
N VAL A 330 5.35 13.39 -21.03
CA VAL A 330 5.23 14.70 -21.69
C VAL A 330 4.25 14.66 -22.87
N LEU A 331 4.31 13.61 -23.70
CA LEU A 331 3.35 13.40 -24.80
C LEU A 331 1.95 13.07 -24.28
N ARG A 332 1.86 12.40 -23.12
CA ARG A 332 0.61 12.19 -22.40
C ARG A 332 -0.07 13.52 -22.08
N ASN A 333 0.69 14.54 -21.69
CA ASN A 333 0.15 15.87 -21.40
C ASN A 333 -0.36 16.58 -22.67
N VAL A 334 0.35 16.48 -23.79
CA VAL A 334 -0.11 16.98 -25.10
C VAL A 334 -1.44 16.32 -25.50
N LEU A 335 -1.52 14.99 -25.37
CA LEU A 335 -2.73 14.23 -25.65
C LEU A 335 -3.91 14.64 -24.74
N SER A 336 -3.67 14.80 -23.43
CA SER A 336 -4.69 15.33 -22.51
C SER A 336 -5.13 16.75 -22.89
N GLY A 337 -4.21 17.60 -23.37
CA GLY A 337 -4.52 18.93 -23.89
C GLY A 337 -5.45 18.90 -25.09
N LEU A 338 -5.15 18.03 -26.07
CA LEU A 338 -5.96 17.87 -27.28
C LEU A 338 -7.39 17.38 -26.98
N VAL A 339 -7.56 16.48 -26.00
CA VAL A 339 -8.90 16.02 -25.56
C VAL A 339 -9.74 17.19 -25.03
N ARG A 340 -9.15 18.05 -24.19
CA ARG A 340 -9.85 19.22 -23.61
C ARG A 340 -10.18 20.27 -24.65
N ALA A 341 -9.28 20.50 -25.61
CA ALA A 341 -9.54 21.38 -26.74
C ALA A 341 -10.56 20.81 -27.75
N GLY A 342 -10.99 19.55 -27.58
CA GLY A 342 -11.91 18.87 -28.50
C GLY A 342 -11.25 18.39 -29.81
N HIS A 343 -9.92 18.52 -29.93
CA HIS A 343 -9.14 18.09 -31.10
C HIS A 343 -8.86 16.58 -31.08
N LEU A 344 -9.93 15.79 -31.10
CA LEU A 344 -9.84 14.33 -31.01
C LEU A 344 -9.17 13.69 -32.23
N ASP A 345 -9.34 14.27 -33.42
CA ASP A 345 -8.71 13.75 -34.64
C ASP A 345 -7.18 13.94 -34.61
N GLY A 346 -6.70 15.05 -34.03
CA GLY A 346 -5.28 15.26 -33.71
C GLY A 346 -4.76 14.27 -32.66
N MET A 347 -5.50 14.07 -31.58
CA MET A 347 -5.17 13.06 -30.56
C MET A 347 -4.98 11.67 -31.20
N MET A 348 -5.89 11.26 -32.10
CA MET A 348 -5.79 9.99 -32.81
C MET A 348 -4.57 9.91 -33.73
N THR A 349 -4.25 11.01 -34.42
CA THR A 349 -3.10 11.08 -35.34
C THR A 349 -1.79 10.92 -34.59
N LEU A 350 -1.64 11.62 -33.45
CA LEU A 350 -0.44 11.49 -32.61
C LEU A 350 -0.27 10.06 -32.10
N LEU A 351 -1.35 9.41 -31.67
CA LEU A 351 -1.27 8.01 -31.26
C LEU A 351 -0.84 7.08 -32.40
N GLU A 352 -1.27 7.34 -33.64
CA GLU A 352 -0.88 6.53 -34.80
C GLU A 352 0.59 6.68 -35.18
N GLU A 353 1.14 7.89 -35.07
CA GLU A 353 2.56 8.16 -35.36
C GLU A 353 3.49 7.61 -34.26
N LEU A 354 2.97 7.32 -33.05
CA LEU A 354 3.72 6.64 -31.99
C LEU A 354 3.76 5.12 -32.20
N PRO A 355 4.86 4.43 -31.85
CA PRO A 355 4.98 2.99 -32.00
C PRO A 355 3.91 2.23 -31.20
N ALA A 356 3.54 1.06 -31.70
CA ALA A 356 2.66 0.13 -30.96
C ALA A 356 3.40 -0.40 -29.71
N PRO A 357 2.68 -0.69 -28.61
CA PRO A 357 3.31 -1.12 -27.38
C PRO A 357 3.99 -2.49 -27.54
N GLN A 358 5.30 -2.54 -27.34
CA GLN A 358 6.09 -3.77 -27.33
C GLN A 358 6.14 -4.34 -25.91
N LEU A 359 5.12 -5.10 -25.53
CA LEU A 359 4.97 -5.57 -24.15
C LEU A 359 5.68 -6.91 -23.94
N ARG A 360 6.49 -6.99 -22.88
CA ARG A 360 7.07 -8.25 -22.40
C ARG A 360 5.96 -9.09 -21.76
N ALA A 361 6.13 -10.42 -21.72
CA ALA A 361 5.09 -11.37 -21.25
C ALA A 361 4.52 -11.12 -19.83
N ASN A 362 5.15 -10.27 -19.01
CA ASN A 362 4.73 -9.93 -17.65
C ASN A 362 4.17 -8.50 -17.50
N GLU A 363 4.05 -7.72 -18.57
CA GLU A 363 3.56 -6.34 -18.51
C GLU A 363 2.07 -6.23 -18.84
N ASN A 364 1.35 -5.39 -18.09
CA ASN A 364 -0.10 -5.26 -18.22
C ASN A 364 -0.49 -4.48 -19.48
N THR A 365 -0.95 -5.21 -20.50
CA THR A 365 -1.52 -4.69 -21.76
C THR A 365 -2.71 -3.77 -21.55
N ASP A 366 -3.44 -3.93 -20.46
CA ASP A 366 -4.73 -3.25 -20.24
C ASP A 366 -4.53 -1.77 -19.89
N SER A 367 -3.29 -1.37 -19.55
CA SER A 367 -2.95 -0.01 -19.10
C SER A 367 -2.77 1.02 -20.23
N TYR A 368 -2.59 0.57 -21.48
CA TYR A 368 -2.37 1.48 -22.60
C TYR A 368 -3.65 2.25 -22.94
N GLY A 369 -3.59 3.58 -22.93
CA GLY A 369 -4.72 4.45 -23.25
C GLY A 369 -5.74 4.66 -22.13
N THR A 370 -5.58 4.01 -20.96
CA THR A 370 -6.51 4.18 -19.82
C THR A 370 -6.66 5.64 -19.40
N PHE A 371 -5.57 6.41 -19.40
CA PHE A 371 -5.63 7.83 -19.04
C PHE A 371 -6.48 8.66 -20.00
N LEU A 372 -6.47 8.33 -21.30
CA LEU A 372 -7.30 9.00 -22.30
C LEU A 372 -8.76 8.65 -22.10
N MET A 373 -9.07 7.39 -21.76
CA MET A 373 -10.44 7.00 -21.44
C MET A 373 -10.98 7.82 -20.25
N VAL A 374 -10.18 7.96 -19.19
CA VAL A 374 -10.53 8.79 -18.03
C VAL A 374 -10.72 10.26 -18.43
N GLU A 375 -9.80 10.81 -19.23
CA GLU A 375 -9.84 12.21 -19.67
C GLU A 375 -11.04 12.49 -20.58
N MET A 376 -11.35 11.57 -21.51
CA MET A 376 -12.51 11.67 -22.41
C MET A 376 -13.83 11.59 -21.64
N LEU A 377 -13.92 10.73 -20.62
CA LEU A 377 -15.09 10.65 -19.74
C LEU A 377 -15.23 11.90 -18.87
N ARG A 378 -14.12 12.46 -18.36
CA ARG A 378 -14.13 13.69 -17.55
C ARG A 378 -14.59 14.92 -18.34
N ASN A 379 -14.28 14.97 -19.64
CA ASN A 379 -14.67 16.06 -20.54
C ASN A 379 -15.98 15.77 -21.32
N ASP A 380 -16.78 14.78 -20.90
CA ASP A 380 -18.07 14.41 -21.51
C ASP A 380 -18.01 14.24 -23.04
N VAL A 381 -16.89 13.72 -23.56
CA VAL A 381 -16.70 13.52 -25.01
C VAL A 381 -17.84 12.66 -25.57
N PRO A 382 -18.45 13.01 -26.72
CA PRO A 382 -19.56 12.25 -27.28
C PRO A 382 -19.23 10.75 -27.39
N PHE A 383 -20.16 9.90 -26.95
CA PHE A 383 -19.96 8.45 -26.89
C PHE A 383 -19.47 7.85 -28.21
N ASP A 384 -19.94 8.33 -29.36
CA ASP A 384 -19.54 7.79 -30.67
C ASP A 384 -18.05 8.01 -30.95
N ARG A 385 -17.50 9.14 -30.49
CA ARG A 385 -16.06 9.44 -30.58
C ARG A 385 -15.26 8.56 -29.62
N LEU A 386 -15.74 8.36 -28.39
CA LEU A 386 -15.14 7.40 -27.45
C LEU A 386 -15.15 5.98 -28.02
N ASN A 387 -16.28 5.54 -28.57
CA ASN A 387 -16.44 4.21 -29.16
C ASN A 387 -15.48 4.00 -30.35
N LYS A 388 -15.35 5.01 -31.24
CA LYS A 388 -14.38 4.99 -32.34
C LYS A 388 -12.93 4.87 -31.83
N TYR A 389 -12.60 5.54 -30.73
CA TYR A 389 -11.30 5.42 -30.08
C TYR A 389 -11.05 3.99 -29.56
N LEU A 390 -12.00 3.42 -28.82
CA LEU A 390 -11.89 2.05 -28.28
C LEU A 390 -11.73 1.01 -29.39
N GLN A 391 -12.53 1.11 -30.46
CA GLN A 391 -12.42 0.22 -31.62
C GLN A 391 -11.05 0.33 -32.30
N LYS A 392 -10.51 1.54 -32.40
CA LYS A 392 -9.20 1.76 -33.01
C LYS A 392 -8.08 1.16 -32.16
N LEU A 393 -8.13 1.28 -30.83
CA LEU A 393 -7.16 0.64 -29.93
C LEU A 393 -7.11 -0.88 -30.11
N ILE A 394 -8.26 -1.52 -30.26
CA ILE A 394 -8.38 -2.96 -30.49
C ILE A 394 -7.85 -3.31 -31.89
N LYS A 395 -8.26 -2.57 -32.92
CA LYS A 395 -7.84 -2.79 -34.32
C LYS A 395 -6.32 -2.66 -34.50
N THR A 396 -5.68 -1.73 -33.80
CA THR A 396 -4.23 -1.51 -33.85
C THR A 396 -3.46 -2.37 -32.86
N GLU A 397 -4.11 -3.32 -32.17
CA GLU A 397 -3.54 -4.20 -31.15
C GLU A 397 -2.82 -3.45 -30.01
N ARG A 398 -3.21 -2.19 -29.76
CA ARG A 398 -2.63 -1.36 -28.70
C ARG A 398 -3.24 -1.66 -27.34
N ASN A 399 -4.53 -2.03 -27.31
CA ASN A 399 -5.22 -2.50 -26.11
C ASN A 399 -6.41 -3.38 -26.53
N LEU A 400 -6.28 -4.70 -26.39
CA LEU A 400 -7.32 -5.66 -26.75
C LEU A 400 -8.53 -5.63 -25.80
N ARG A 401 -8.33 -5.19 -24.55
CA ARG A 401 -9.36 -5.13 -23.50
C ARG A 401 -9.88 -3.71 -23.26
N ALA A 402 -9.83 -2.87 -24.29
CA ALA A 402 -10.16 -1.45 -24.18
C ALA A 402 -11.59 -1.20 -23.66
N TYR A 403 -12.57 -2.02 -24.06
CA TYR A 403 -13.95 -1.87 -23.58
C TYR A 403 -14.11 -2.25 -22.10
N GLN A 404 -13.41 -3.27 -21.62
CA GLN A 404 -13.43 -3.67 -20.21
C GLN A 404 -12.83 -2.57 -19.33
N VAL A 405 -11.69 -2.00 -19.75
CA VAL A 405 -11.03 -0.89 -19.06
C VAL A 405 -11.89 0.38 -19.09
N ALA A 406 -12.54 0.68 -20.21
CA ALA A 406 -13.48 1.81 -20.31
C ALA A 406 -14.70 1.62 -19.40
N CYS A 407 -15.24 0.39 -19.31
CA CYS A 407 -16.29 0.04 -18.35
C CYS A 407 -15.85 0.28 -16.91
N GLU A 408 -14.63 -0.15 -16.54
CA GLU A 408 -14.08 0.10 -15.20
C GLU A 408 -13.92 1.60 -14.91
N CYS A 409 -13.39 2.37 -15.84
CA CYS A 409 -13.25 3.82 -15.71
C CYS A 409 -14.60 4.51 -15.54
N ALA A 410 -15.58 4.16 -16.37
CA ALA A 410 -16.93 4.71 -16.30
C ALA A 410 -17.65 4.31 -15.01
N ALA A 411 -17.46 3.07 -14.53
CA ALA A 411 -17.99 2.61 -13.26
C ALA A 411 -17.40 3.38 -12.07
N LYS A 412 -16.07 3.59 -12.05
CA LYS A 412 -15.40 4.38 -11.01
C LYS A 412 -15.88 5.84 -10.98
N ALA A 413 -16.07 6.44 -12.16
CA ALA A 413 -16.56 7.80 -12.30
C ALA A 413 -18.09 7.94 -12.12
N ALA A 414 -18.83 6.84 -11.95
CA ALA A 414 -20.30 6.81 -11.99
C ALA A 414 -20.89 7.50 -13.24
N HIS A 415 -20.20 7.36 -14.37
CA HIS A 415 -20.53 8.07 -15.61
C HIS A 415 -21.75 7.44 -16.33
N PRO A 416 -22.70 8.23 -16.88
CA PRO A 416 -23.89 7.71 -17.56
C PRO A 416 -23.61 6.74 -18.73
N TYR A 417 -22.45 6.88 -19.38
CA TYR A 417 -22.04 5.99 -20.46
C TYR A 417 -21.76 4.56 -20.03
N PHE A 418 -21.66 4.25 -18.73
CA PHE A 418 -21.35 2.90 -18.29
C PHE A 418 -22.32 1.85 -18.87
N THR A 419 -23.63 2.12 -18.87
CA THR A 419 -24.62 1.21 -19.48
C THR A 419 -24.47 1.10 -21.01
N ARG A 420 -24.07 2.18 -21.68
CA ARG A 420 -23.78 2.19 -23.13
C ARG A 420 -22.50 1.43 -23.47
N LEU A 421 -21.50 1.45 -22.59
CA LEU A 421 -20.27 0.69 -22.75
C LEU A 421 -20.51 -0.81 -22.51
N LEU A 422 -21.34 -1.17 -21.53
CA LEU A 422 -21.75 -2.56 -21.31
C LEU A 422 -22.52 -3.14 -22.51
N THR A 423 -23.43 -2.36 -23.10
CA THR A 423 -24.13 -2.78 -24.34
C THR A 423 -23.17 -2.97 -25.51
N ALA A 424 -22.17 -2.10 -25.65
CA ALA A 424 -21.12 -2.28 -26.67
C ALA A 424 -20.23 -3.50 -26.38
N LEU A 425 -19.88 -3.75 -25.11
CA LEU A 425 -19.07 -4.90 -24.68
C LEU A 425 -19.82 -6.23 -24.86
N ALA A 426 -21.13 -6.25 -24.62
CA ALA A 426 -21.99 -7.42 -24.81
C ALA A 426 -22.04 -7.91 -26.29
N ALA A 427 -21.72 -7.04 -27.24
CA ALA A 427 -21.60 -7.44 -28.66
C ALA A 427 -20.27 -8.15 -28.96
N LEU A 428 -19.29 -8.07 -28.06
CA LEU A 428 -17.94 -8.63 -28.22
C LEU A 428 -17.71 -9.87 -27.37
N GLU A 429 -18.28 -9.92 -26.15
CA GLU A 429 -18.13 -11.05 -25.22
C GLU A 429 -19.39 -11.28 -24.38
N ASP A 430 -19.51 -12.49 -23.83
CA ASP A 430 -20.58 -12.84 -22.88
C ASP A 430 -20.32 -12.18 -21.52
N LEU A 431 -21.24 -11.29 -21.11
CA LEU A 431 -21.13 -10.56 -19.86
C LEU A 431 -21.43 -11.44 -18.64
N ARG A 432 -20.65 -11.25 -17.57
CA ARG A 432 -20.86 -11.89 -16.27
C ARG A 432 -21.62 -10.97 -15.29
N PRO A 433 -22.30 -11.52 -14.27
CA PRO A 433 -23.10 -10.74 -13.31
C PRO A 433 -22.33 -9.60 -12.60
N HIS A 434 -21.04 -9.80 -12.32
CA HIS A 434 -20.22 -8.84 -11.56
C HIS A 434 -20.10 -7.45 -12.23
N TYR A 435 -20.24 -7.35 -13.55
CA TYR A 435 -20.24 -6.07 -14.25
C TYR A 435 -21.40 -5.15 -13.81
N PHE A 436 -22.48 -5.71 -13.27
CA PHE A 436 -23.67 -4.97 -12.85
C PHE A 436 -23.66 -4.57 -11.37
N TRP A 437 -22.75 -5.11 -10.55
CA TRP A 437 -22.68 -4.75 -9.12
C TRP A 437 -22.43 -3.26 -8.86
N PRO A 438 -21.53 -2.57 -9.59
CA PRO A 438 -21.39 -1.13 -9.45
C PRO A 438 -22.67 -0.37 -9.86
N LEU A 439 -23.39 -0.85 -10.88
CA LEU A 439 -24.67 -0.25 -11.29
C LEU A 439 -25.73 -0.37 -10.20
N PHE A 440 -25.85 -1.53 -9.54
CA PHE A 440 -26.76 -1.68 -8.40
C PHE A 440 -26.43 -0.67 -7.30
N MET A 441 -25.16 -0.53 -6.93
CA MET A 441 -24.74 0.40 -5.88
C MET A 441 -24.98 1.87 -6.25
N GLN A 442 -24.77 2.25 -7.51
CA GLN A 442 -25.01 3.61 -8.00
C GLN A 442 -26.50 3.93 -8.09
N ARG A 443 -27.28 3.07 -8.76
CA ARG A 443 -28.71 3.28 -9.00
C ARG A 443 -29.56 3.18 -7.73
N THR A 444 -29.11 2.39 -6.75
CA THR A 444 -29.75 2.38 -5.43
C THR A 444 -29.64 3.74 -4.74
N LYS A 445 -28.52 4.46 -4.91
CA LYS A 445 -28.33 5.79 -4.31
C LYS A 445 -29.13 6.87 -5.02
N THR A 446 -29.28 6.80 -6.34
CA THR A 446 -29.99 7.83 -7.13
C THR A 446 -31.50 7.60 -7.15
N ASP A 447 -31.92 6.37 -7.42
CA ASP A 447 -33.29 6.02 -7.82
C ASP A 447 -33.95 5.00 -6.85
N GLY A 448 -33.28 4.63 -5.76
CA GLY A 448 -33.80 3.69 -4.75
C GLY A 448 -34.15 2.31 -5.34
N GLU A 449 -35.32 1.77 -4.97
CA GLU A 449 -35.79 0.45 -5.44
C GLU A 449 -36.05 0.41 -6.95
N ALA A 450 -36.57 1.50 -7.52
CA ALA A 450 -36.83 1.60 -8.96
C ALA A 450 -35.52 1.47 -9.77
N GLY A 451 -34.43 2.02 -9.23
CA GLY A 451 -33.08 1.87 -9.79
C GLY A 451 -32.62 0.42 -9.85
N VAL A 452 -32.78 -0.33 -8.75
CA VAL A 452 -32.41 -1.76 -8.67
C VAL A 452 -33.19 -2.59 -9.70
N LEU A 453 -34.51 -2.38 -9.78
CA LEU A 453 -35.36 -3.06 -10.77
C LEU A 453 -34.99 -2.67 -12.21
N GLY A 454 -34.61 -1.41 -12.44
CA GLY A 454 -34.10 -0.93 -13.73
C GLY A 454 -32.81 -1.63 -14.16
N VAL A 455 -31.89 -1.88 -13.21
CA VAL A 455 -30.66 -2.64 -13.48
C VAL A 455 -30.98 -4.10 -13.82
N LEU A 456 -31.91 -4.76 -13.11
CA LEU A 456 -32.35 -6.12 -13.45
C LEU A 456 -32.95 -6.20 -14.86
N LYS A 457 -33.81 -5.24 -15.23
CA LYS A 457 -34.33 -5.15 -16.61
C LYS A 457 -33.22 -4.96 -17.64
N THR A 458 -32.15 -4.27 -17.27
CA THR A 458 -30.98 -4.08 -18.15
C THR A 458 -30.18 -5.38 -18.29
N MET A 459 -29.97 -6.12 -17.20
CA MET A 459 -29.37 -7.46 -17.23
C MET A 459 -30.17 -8.40 -18.14
N HIS A 460 -31.50 -8.40 -18.00
CA HIS A 460 -32.39 -9.20 -18.84
C HIS A 460 -32.28 -8.82 -20.33
N LYS A 461 -32.28 -7.52 -20.65
CA LYS A 461 -32.06 -7.02 -22.03
C LYS A 461 -30.72 -7.48 -22.61
N LEU A 462 -29.69 -7.57 -21.77
CA LEU A 462 -28.34 -8.02 -22.14
C LEU A 462 -28.17 -9.54 -22.05
N LYS A 463 -29.24 -10.31 -21.80
CA LYS A 463 -29.22 -11.77 -21.64
C LYS A 463 -28.30 -12.27 -20.52
N VAL A 464 -28.10 -11.45 -19.48
CA VAL A 464 -27.33 -11.82 -18.29
C VAL A 464 -28.29 -12.18 -17.17
N GLU A 465 -28.16 -13.38 -16.63
CA GLU A 465 -28.96 -13.81 -15.49
C GLU A 465 -28.27 -13.44 -14.17
N PRO A 466 -29.01 -12.91 -13.17
CA PRO A 466 -28.43 -12.65 -11.87
C PRO A 466 -28.13 -13.96 -11.15
N ASP A 467 -26.94 -14.07 -10.58
CA ASP A 467 -26.57 -15.18 -9.72
C ASP A 467 -27.07 -14.97 -8.28
N GLN A 468 -26.91 -16.00 -7.46
CA GLN A 468 -27.33 -15.99 -6.07
C GLN A 468 -26.62 -14.90 -5.25
N GLU A 469 -25.34 -14.65 -5.52
CA GLU A 469 -24.58 -13.60 -4.84
C GLU A 469 -25.15 -12.21 -5.16
N THR A 470 -25.42 -11.94 -6.44
CA THR A 470 -26.04 -10.70 -6.91
C THR A 470 -27.38 -10.47 -6.21
N LEU A 471 -28.24 -11.49 -6.16
CA LEU A 471 -29.56 -11.38 -5.54
C LEU A 471 -29.47 -11.15 -4.03
N THR A 472 -28.61 -11.90 -3.33
CA THR A 472 -28.54 -11.89 -1.86
C THR A 472 -27.85 -10.64 -1.33
N GLN A 473 -26.79 -10.15 -1.98
CA GLN A 473 -25.99 -9.02 -1.48
C GLN A 473 -26.46 -7.66 -2.04
N TYR A 474 -26.83 -7.59 -3.32
CA TYR A 474 -27.02 -6.30 -4.02
C TYR A 474 -28.49 -5.97 -4.34
N VAL A 475 -29.35 -6.98 -4.50
CA VAL A 475 -30.76 -6.77 -4.89
C VAL A 475 -31.70 -6.81 -3.69
N LEU A 476 -31.90 -7.99 -3.08
CA LEU A 476 -32.94 -8.21 -2.08
C LEU A 476 -32.82 -7.33 -0.83
N PRO A 477 -31.62 -7.07 -0.26
CA PRO A 477 -31.49 -6.18 0.89
C PRO A 477 -31.92 -4.73 0.62
N LYS A 478 -32.01 -4.33 -0.66
CA LYS A 478 -32.37 -2.97 -1.08
C LYS A 478 -33.85 -2.84 -1.41
N LEU A 479 -34.61 -3.93 -1.49
CA LEU A 479 -36.03 -3.98 -1.87
C LEU A 479 -36.97 -4.04 -0.66
N SER A 480 -36.76 -3.19 0.35
CA SER A 480 -37.51 -3.22 1.62
C SER A 480 -39.03 -2.97 1.49
N VAL A 481 -39.45 -2.12 0.56
CA VAL A 481 -40.85 -1.76 0.29
C VAL A 481 -41.49 -2.82 -0.59
N THR A 482 -40.81 -3.21 -1.67
CA THR A 482 -41.27 -4.28 -2.57
C THR A 482 -41.46 -5.59 -1.81
N LEU A 483 -40.55 -5.93 -0.90
CA LEU A 483 -40.63 -7.15 -0.09
C LEU A 483 -41.69 -7.12 1.01
N LYS A 484 -42.38 -6.00 1.30
CA LYS A 484 -43.47 -6.00 2.28
C LYS A 484 -44.54 -7.03 1.92
N ASP A 485 -44.91 -7.08 0.64
CA ASP A 485 -45.74 -8.14 0.09
C ASP A 485 -44.86 -9.10 -0.71
N SER A 486 -44.52 -10.23 -0.08
CA SER A 486 -43.69 -11.27 -0.67
C SER A 486 -44.27 -11.84 -1.97
N ARG A 487 -45.60 -11.82 -2.14
CA ARG A 487 -46.27 -12.30 -3.36
C ARG A 487 -46.12 -11.31 -4.50
N ALA A 488 -46.35 -10.03 -4.23
CA ALA A 488 -46.17 -8.97 -5.21
C ALA A 488 -44.70 -8.87 -5.64
N ALA A 489 -43.77 -9.04 -4.69
CA ALA A 489 -42.33 -9.05 -4.96
C ALA A 489 -41.91 -10.13 -5.97
N LEU A 490 -42.43 -11.35 -5.83
CA LEU A 490 -42.16 -12.45 -6.77
C LEU A 490 -42.58 -12.08 -8.20
N LYS A 491 -43.78 -11.51 -8.36
CA LYS A 491 -44.29 -11.09 -9.67
C LYS A 491 -43.45 -9.96 -10.27
N ILE A 492 -43.09 -8.95 -9.47
CA ILE A 492 -42.28 -7.82 -9.93
C ILE A 492 -40.88 -8.28 -10.37
N LEU A 493 -40.28 -9.24 -9.66
CA LEU A 493 -38.96 -9.77 -10.00
C LEU A 493 -39.01 -10.70 -11.24
N ASP A 494 -40.09 -11.47 -11.40
CA ASP A 494 -40.35 -12.25 -12.61
C ASP A 494 -40.54 -11.33 -13.84
N ASP A 495 -41.31 -10.24 -13.69
CA ASP A 495 -41.46 -9.19 -14.71
C ASP A 495 -40.12 -8.49 -15.06
N CYS A 496 -39.13 -8.56 -14.17
CA CYS A 496 -37.77 -8.05 -14.41
C CYS A 496 -36.83 -9.10 -15.04
N GLY A 497 -37.32 -10.31 -15.31
CA GLY A 497 -36.56 -11.39 -15.95
C GLY A 497 -35.76 -12.27 -14.99
N VAL A 498 -36.06 -12.27 -13.69
CA VAL A 498 -35.40 -13.13 -12.70
C VAL A 498 -36.12 -14.48 -12.63
N ARG A 499 -35.44 -15.57 -13.02
CA ARG A 499 -36.01 -16.91 -12.99
C ARG A 499 -36.33 -17.36 -11.56
N SER A 500 -37.49 -17.99 -11.37
CA SER A 500 -37.96 -18.41 -10.04
C SER A 500 -36.99 -19.41 -9.37
N ASN A 501 -36.38 -20.32 -10.11
CA ASN A 501 -35.43 -21.30 -9.56
C ASN A 501 -34.20 -20.64 -8.91
N VAL A 502 -33.72 -19.51 -9.43
CA VAL A 502 -32.57 -18.78 -8.87
C VAL A 502 -33.01 -17.85 -7.75
N LEU A 503 -34.24 -17.32 -7.80
CA LEU A 503 -34.76 -16.37 -6.82
C LEU A 503 -35.18 -17.01 -5.49
N MET A 504 -35.69 -18.25 -5.51
CA MET A 504 -36.40 -18.81 -4.35
C MET A 504 -35.50 -19.01 -3.13
N THR A 505 -34.30 -19.59 -3.28
CA THR A 505 -33.36 -19.73 -2.15
C THR A 505 -32.93 -18.37 -1.56
N PRO A 506 -32.46 -17.38 -2.36
CA PRO A 506 -32.13 -16.04 -1.86
C PRO A 506 -33.30 -15.32 -1.17
N LEU A 507 -34.52 -15.44 -1.72
CA LEU A 507 -35.71 -14.82 -1.16
C LEU A 507 -36.06 -15.42 0.20
N ILE A 508 -36.07 -16.76 0.31
CA ILE A 508 -36.31 -17.46 1.57
C ILE A 508 -35.23 -17.09 2.60
N SER A 509 -33.97 -17.06 2.20
CA SER A 509 -32.86 -16.60 3.04
C SER A 509 -33.10 -15.20 3.61
N THR A 510 -33.53 -14.25 2.76
CA THR A 510 -33.83 -12.87 3.17
C THR A 510 -35.02 -12.79 4.14
N LEU A 511 -36.10 -13.53 3.87
CA LEU A 511 -37.27 -13.59 4.75
C LEU A 511 -36.94 -14.21 6.11
N LEU A 512 -36.07 -15.23 6.13
CA LEU A 512 -35.55 -15.82 7.36
C LEU A 512 -34.75 -14.80 8.16
N TYR A 513 -33.85 -14.01 7.55
CA TYR A 513 -33.16 -12.92 8.25
C TYR A 513 -34.10 -11.86 8.84
N GLN A 514 -35.25 -11.63 8.19
CA GLN A 514 -36.28 -10.70 8.66
C GLN A 514 -37.25 -11.30 9.71
N ASN A 515 -37.05 -12.55 10.14
CA ASN A 515 -37.91 -13.25 11.10
C ASN A 515 -39.36 -13.48 10.61
N ARG A 516 -39.58 -13.63 9.29
CA ARG A 516 -40.90 -13.76 8.66
C ARG A 516 -41.25 -15.21 8.31
N PHE A 517 -41.41 -16.06 9.33
CA PHE A 517 -41.65 -17.51 9.13
C PHE A 517 -42.95 -17.84 8.38
N ASP A 518 -44.03 -17.10 8.64
CA ASP A 518 -45.33 -17.39 8.04
C ASP A 518 -45.30 -17.15 6.51
N ASP A 519 -44.57 -16.12 6.05
CA ASP A 519 -44.36 -15.85 4.62
C ASP A 519 -43.47 -16.92 3.96
N VAL A 520 -42.45 -17.41 4.66
CA VAL A 520 -41.60 -18.52 4.18
C VAL A 520 -42.44 -19.78 3.97
N LEU A 521 -43.25 -20.16 4.96
CA LEU A 521 -44.13 -21.32 4.86
C LEU A 521 -45.11 -21.19 3.70
N GLU A 522 -45.68 -20.00 3.51
CA GLU A 522 -46.61 -19.75 2.42
C GLU A 522 -45.96 -19.91 1.05
N ILE A 523 -44.78 -19.31 0.86
CA ILE A 523 -44.02 -19.36 -0.40
C ILE A 523 -43.57 -20.79 -0.71
N VAL A 524 -42.99 -21.50 0.26
CA VAL A 524 -42.47 -22.87 0.07
C VAL A 524 -43.57 -23.88 -0.23
N ARG A 525 -44.75 -23.73 0.39
CA ARG A 525 -45.91 -24.60 0.13
C ARG A 525 -46.52 -24.36 -1.25
N ARG A 526 -46.56 -23.10 -1.68
CA ARG A 526 -47.23 -22.68 -2.92
C ARG A 526 -46.40 -22.94 -4.18
N TYR A 527 -45.08 -22.76 -4.11
CA TYR A 527 -44.21 -22.86 -5.28
C TYR A 527 -43.35 -24.14 -5.21
N PRO A 528 -43.49 -25.09 -6.15
CA PRO A 528 -42.78 -26.38 -6.13
C PRO A 528 -41.37 -26.27 -6.73
N THR A 529 -40.56 -25.32 -6.28
CA THR A 529 -39.16 -25.16 -6.72
C THR A 529 -38.21 -25.88 -5.79
N LYS A 530 -37.20 -26.56 -6.35
CA LYS A 530 -36.11 -27.14 -5.56
C LYS A 530 -35.27 -26.04 -4.92
N LEU A 531 -34.91 -26.23 -3.65
CA LEU A 531 -34.17 -25.28 -2.83
C LEU A 531 -32.77 -25.80 -2.53
N ASP A 532 -31.77 -24.94 -2.67
CA ASP A 532 -30.45 -25.19 -2.12
C ASP A 532 -30.49 -25.01 -0.59
N THR A 533 -30.42 -26.13 0.11
CA THR A 533 -30.48 -26.21 1.57
C THR A 533 -29.18 -25.83 2.27
N GLU A 534 -28.02 -25.94 1.61
CA GLU A 534 -26.74 -25.55 2.22
C GLU A 534 -26.70 -24.04 2.46
N LEU A 535 -27.20 -23.27 1.49
CA LEU A 535 -27.20 -21.81 1.54
C LEU A 535 -28.28 -21.22 2.47
N LEU A 536 -29.22 -22.05 2.92
CA LEU A 536 -30.23 -21.70 3.94
C LEU A 536 -29.77 -22.01 5.37
N LEU A 537 -28.65 -22.73 5.54
CA LEU A 537 -28.15 -23.15 6.84
C LEU A 537 -27.85 -21.96 7.76
N TRP A 538 -27.12 -20.94 7.28
CA TRP A 538 -26.74 -19.80 8.11
C TRP A 538 -27.92 -18.93 8.58
N PRO A 539 -28.90 -18.58 7.71
CA PRO A 539 -30.15 -17.96 8.17
C PRO A 539 -30.87 -18.79 9.24
N LEU A 540 -30.92 -20.11 9.09
CA LEU A 540 -31.55 -21.00 10.07
C LEU A 540 -30.77 -21.03 11.40
N ILE A 541 -29.44 -21.11 11.37
CA ILE A 541 -28.58 -21.02 12.58
C ILE A 541 -28.84 -19.71 13.33
N LEU A 542 -28.90 -18.59 12.61
CA LEU A 542 -29.20 -17.29 13.21
C LEU A 542 -30.58 -17.30 13.87
N GLN A 543 -31.62 -17.73 13.15
CA GLN A 543 -32.98 -17.75 13.69
C GLN A 543 -33.14 -18.70 14.87
N THR A 544 -32.42 -19.83 14.88
CA THR A 544 -32.39 -20.77 16.01
C THR A 544 -31.76 -20.14 17.25
N ASN A 545 -30.68 -19.37 17.05
CA ASN A 545 -29.99 -18.67 18.13
C ASN A 545 -30.79 -17.47 18.68
N VAL A 546 -31.54 -16.76 17.84
CA VAL A 546 -32.33 -15.58 18.24
C VAL A 546 -33.66 -15.98 18.88
N ASN A 547 -34.39 -16.93 18.28
CA ASN A 547 -35.77 -17.25 18.67
C ASN A 547 -35.87 -18.56 19.47
N ARG A 548 -35.57 -18.52 20.78
CA ARG A 548 -35.44 -19.72 21.63
C ARG A 548 -36.70 -20.17 22.37
N SER A 549 -37.80 -19.44 22.30
CA SER A 549 -39.05 -19.88 22.96
C SER A 549 -39.61 -21.13 22.28
N SER A 550 -40.34 -21.97 23.02
CA SER A 550 -40.98 -23.18 22.49
C SER A 550 -41.90 -22.92 21.28
N ALA A 551 -42.65 -21.81 21.29
CA ALA A 551 -43.52 -21.43 20.17
C ALA A 551 -42.72 -21.14 18.88
N HIS A 552 -41.57 -20.49 19.00
CA HIS A 552 -40.71 -20.20 17.86
C HIS A 552 -39.91 -21.42 17.39
N GLN A 553 -39.46 -22.29 18.31
CA GLN A 553 -38.82 -23.56 17.95
C GLN A 553 -39.76 -24.46 17.16
N ARG A 554 -41.05 -24.48 17.53
CA ARG A 554 -42.10 -25.18 16.78
C ARG A 554 -42.26 -24.62 15.36
N LYS A 555 -42.40 -23.29 15.22
CA LYS A 555 -42.48 -22.65 13.90
C LYS A 555 -41.22 -22.90 13.06
N LEU A 556 -40.05 -22.87 13.68
CA LEU A 556 -38.78 -23.17 13.01
C LEU A 556 -38.72 -24.61 12.53
N ALA A 557 -39.16 -25.58 13.34
CA ALA A 557 -39.25 -26.98 12.92
C ALA A 557 -40.24 -27.15 11.75
N GLU A 558 -41.39 -26.48 11.78
CA GLU A 558 -42.34 -26.46 10.67
C GLU A 558 -41.71 -25.91 9.37
N VAL A 559 -40.90 -24.83 9.49
CA VAL A 559 -40.16 -24.24 8.35
C VAL A 559 -39.08 -25.19 7.83
N ILE A 560 -38.30 -25.82 8.71
CA ILE A 560 -37.27 -26.79 8.32
C ILE A 560 -37.90 -28.00 7.60
N CYS A 561 -39.04 -28.48 8.09
CA CYS A 561 -39.81 -29.55 7.45
C CYS A 561 -40.25 -29.14 6.04
N ALA A 562 -40.87 -27.96 5.89
CA ALA A 562 -41.29 -27.46 4.59
C ALA A 562 -40.13 -27.27 3.60
N ILE A 563 -38.96 -26.79 4.08
CA ILE A 563 -37.75 -26.63 3.26
C ILE A 563 -37.19 -28.00 2.85
N LYS A 564 -37.15 -28.97 3.76
CA LYS A 564 -36.66 -30.35 3.52
C LYS A 564 -37.45 -31.02 2.39
N ASP A 565 -38.78 -30.89 2.38
CA ASP A 565 -39.63 -31.45 1.33
C ASP A 565 -39.37 -30.87 -0.07
N ARG A 566 -38.63 -29.76 -0.13
CA ARG A 566 -38.23 -29.06 -1.35
C ARG A 566 -36.72 -29.05 -1.57
N ALA A 567 -35.95 -29.83 -0.82
CA ALA A 567 -34.50 -29.86 -0.95
C ALA A 567 -34.06 -30.30 -2.36
N ALA A 568 -33.07 -29.62 -2.92
CA ALA A 568 -32.47 -30.00 -4.20
C ALA A 568 -31.76 -31.36 -4.12
N ASP A 569 -31.08 -31.61 -3.00
CA ASP A 569 -30.53 -32.91 -2.62
C ASP A 569 -31.36 -33.52 -1.48
N ALA A 570 -32.06 -34.63 -1.79
CA ALA A 570 -32.88 -35.34 -0.82
C ALA A 570 -32.07 -36.05 0.27
N ARG A 571 -30.76 -36.26 0.06
CA ARG A 571 -29.86 -36.91 1.02
C ARG A 571 -29.21 -35.92 1.98
N HIS A 572 -29.36 -34.62 1.77
CA HIS A 572 -28.73 -33.62 2.61
C HIS A 572 -29.36 -33.54 4.00
N ASP A 573 -28.55 -33.77 5.03
CA ASP A 573 -28.94 -33.68 6.44
C ASP A 573 -28.98 -32.23 6.96
N LEU A 574 -29.97 -31.46 6.52
CA LEU A 574 -30.15 -30.06 6.95
C LEU A 574 -30.33 -29.94 8.48
N GLY A 575 -31.14 -30.82 9.07
CA GLY A 575 -31.45 -30.79 10.50
C GLY A 575 -30.26 -31.16 11.38
N GLY A 576 -29.53 -32.21 11.02
CA GLY A 576 -28.33 -32.64 11.75
C GLY A 576 -27.18 -31.66 11.57
N GLN A 577 -26.94 -31.13 10.36
CA GLN A 577 -25.91 -30.12 10.13
C GLN A 577 -26.18 -28.83 10.92
N LEU A 578 -27.46 -28.38 11.00
CA LEU A 578 -27.86 -27.27 11.86
C LEU A 578 -27.48 -27.51 13.32
N LEU A 579 -27.79 -28.69 13.88
CA LEU A 579 -27.48 -29.02 15.26
C LEU A 579 -25.98 -29.09 15.55
N LEU A 580 -25.19 -29.62 14.61
CA LEU A 580 -23.74 -29.68 14.74
C LEU A 580 -23.11 -28.29 14.76
N GLU A 581 -23.56 -27.37 13.90
CA GLU A 581 -23.07 -25.99 13.87
C GLU A 581 -23.46 -25.19 15.12
N LEU A 582 -24.61 -25.51 15.72
CA LEU A 582 -25.01 -24.92 17.00
C LEU A 582 -24.10 -25.39 18.15
N ILE A 583 -23.56 -26.61 18.09
CA ILE A 583 -22.63 -27.14 19.10
C ILE A 583 -21.20 -26.69 18.86
N SER A 584 -20.75 -26.61 17.60
CA SER A 584 -19.39 -26.20 17.24
C SER A 584 -19.13 -24.73 17.61
N ASN A 585 -20.15 -23.88 17.51
CA ASN A 585 -20.02 -22.44 17.70
C ASN A 585 -20.01 -22.04 19.18
N LYS A 586 -18.83 -21.65 19.69
CA LYS A 586 -18.63 -21.19 21.09
C LYS A 586 -19.50 -20.00 21.52
N LYS A 587 -20.10 -19.26 20.58
CA LYS A 587 -21.01 -18.12 20.86
C LYS A 587 -22.47 -18.54 20.99
N SER A 588 -22.82 -19.78 20.64
CA SER A 588 -24.18 -20.29 20.82
C SER A 588 -24.48 -20.40 22.33
N LYS A 589 -25.67 -19.95 22.75
CA LYS A 589 -26.12 -20.07 24.15
C LYS A 589 -27.08 -21.26 24.33
N HIS A 590 -26.95 -22.28 23.48
CA HIS A 590 -27.80 -23.46 23.54
C HIS A 590 -27.25 -24.42 24.60
N ASP A 591 -27.96 -24.53 25.71
CA ASP A 591 -27.72 -25.52 26.75
C ASP A 591 -28.28 -26.91 26.34
N ALA A 592 -27.88 -27.96 27.07
CA ALA A 592 -28.34 -29.32 26.80
C ALA A 592 -29.88 -29.47 26.83
N ASN A 593 -30.58 -28.64 27.62
CA ASN A 593 -32.04 -28.70 27.68
C ASN A 593 -32.71 -28.04 26.47
N SER A 594 -32.20 -26.90 25.97
CA SER A 594 -32.73 -26.28 24.75
C SER A 594 -32.48 -27.11 23.50
N LEU A 595 -31.33 -27.79 23.39
CA LEU A 595 -31.07 -28.75 22.31
C LEU A 595 -32.01 -29.96 22.40
N ARG A 596 -32.31 -30.45 23.61
CA ARG A 596 -33.30 -31.53 23.81
C ARG A 596 -34.71 -31.09 23.40
N ALA A 597 -35.12 -29.87 23.74
CA ALA A 597 -36.41 -29.31 23.33
C ALA A 597 -36.52 -29.19 21.81
N LEU A 598 -35.47 -28.74 21.14
CA LEU A 598 -35.43 -28.66 19.67
C LEU A 598 -35.51 -30.04 19.02
N LEU A 599 -34.75 -31.02 19.54
CA LEU A 599 -34.83 -32.42 19.10
C LEU A 599 -36.22 -33.04 19.30
N SER A 600 -36.93 -32.68 20.38
CA SER A 600 -38.30 -33.15 20.60
C SER A 600 -39.30 -32.57 19.60
N GLU A 601 -39.11 -31.32 19.16
CA GLU A 601 -39.91 -30.76 18.06
C GLU A 601 -39.48 -31.37 16.71
N PHE A 602 -38.20 -31.74 16.51
CA PHE A 602 -37.77 -32.48 15.30
C PHE A 602 -38.48 -33.84 15.18
N ASP A 603 -38.62 -34.59 16.29
CA ASP A 603 -39.40 -35.83 16.32
C ASP A 603 -40.88 -35.58 15.96
N ARG A 604 -41.47 -34.51 16.51
CA ARG A 604 -42.87 -34.13 16.26
C ARG A 604 -43.16 -33.76 14.79
N PHE A 605 -42.19 -33.15 14.09
CA PHE A 605 -42.31 -32.77 12.68
C PHE A 605 -41.61 -33.77 11.74
N GLU A 606 -41.27 -34.97 12.23
CA GLU A 606 -40.63 -36.04 11.45
C GLU A 606 -39.34 -35.60 10.72
N ILE A 607 -38.61 -34.65 11.29
CA ILE A 607 -37.28 -34.25 10.82
C ILE A 607 -36.29 -35.32 11.26
N LYS A 608 -35.57 -35.91 10.30
CA LYS A 608 -34.56 -36.93 10.56
C LYS A 608 -33.15 -36.34 10.46
N ILE A 609 -32.20 -36.92 11.18
CA ILE A 609 -30.78 -36.55 11.19
C ILE A 609 -29.90 -37.74 10.81
N SER A 610 -28.71 -37.48 10.29
CA SER A 610 -27.76 -38.52 9.93
C SER A 610 -27.20 -39.24 11.16
N ARG A 611 -26.79 -40.49 10.97
CA ARG A 611 -26.09 -41.28 11.99
C ARG A 611 -24.84 -40.59 12.54
N MET A 612 -24.13 -39.85 11.70
CA MET A 612 -22.97 -39.06 12.10
C MET A 612 -23.36 -37.94 13.07
N ALA A 613 -24.38 -37.14 12.73
CA ALA A 613 -24.87 -36.08 13.59
C ALA A 613 -25.38 -36.63 14.94
N ALA A 614 -26.13 -37.73 14.91
CA ALA A 614 -26.61 -38.42 16.11
C ALA A 614 -25.46 -38.89 17.01
N GLY A 615 -24.38 -39.45 16.44
CA GLY A 615 -23.20 -39.88 17.19
C GLY A 615 -22.46 -38.73 17.89
N VAL A 616 -22.27 -37.60 17.21
CA VAL A 616 -21.63 -36.41 17.79
C VAL A 616 -22.50 -35.79 18.89
N LEU A 617 -23.81 -35.71 18.66
CA LEU A 617 -24.79 -35.24 19.65
C LEU A 617 -24.77 -36.10 20.92
N LYS A 618 -24.73 -37.42 20.77
CA LYS A 618 -24.62 -38.37 21.89
C LYS A 618 -23.38 -38.09 22.76
N ASN A 619 -22.23 -37.91 22.13
CA ASN A 619 -20.98 -37.57 22.83
C ASN A 619 -21.06 -36.21 23.54
N HIS A 620 -21.71 -35.21 22.93
CA HIS A 620 -21.90 -33.90 23.53
C HIS A 620 -22.78 -33.96 24.78
N PHE A 621 -23.94 -34.63 24.72
CA PHE A 621 -24.81 -34.81 25.88
C PHE A 621 -24.12 -35.59 27.02
N GLY A 622 -23.33 -36.61 26.69
CA GLY A 622 -22.56 -37.40 27.66
C GLY A 622 -21.47 -36.61 28.40
N ARG A 623 -20.81 -35.64 27.74
CA ARG A 623 -19.80 -34.77 28.37
C ARG A 623 -20.41 -33.75 29.35
N THR A 624 -21.62 -33.25 29.06
CA THR A 624 -22.30 -32.23 29.87
C THR A 624 -22.99 -32.78 31.13
N GLN A 625 -23.20 -34.09 31.25
CA GLN A 625 -23.92 -34.71 32.37
C GLN A 625 -23.08 -35.76 33.11
N LYS A 626 -22.07 -35.31 33.86
CA LYS A 626 -21.50 -36.15 34.94
C LYS A 626 -22.44 -36.08 36.15
N GLY A 627 -23.42 -36.98 36.26
CA GLY A 627 -24.17 -37.17 37.52
C GLY A 627 -25.63 -37.65 37.49
N ALA A 628 -26.27 -37.95 36.35
CA ALA A 628 -27.66 -38.45 36.36
C ALA A 628 -27.90 -39.52 35.26
N ALA A 629 -27.96 -40.79 35.64
CA ALA A 629 -28.13 -41.92 34.72
C ALA A 629 -29.50 -41.92 34.00
N ASP A 630 -30.60 -41.57 34.69
CA ASP A 630 -31.96 -41.67 34.17
C ASP A 630 -32.28 -40.70 33.01
N LYS A 631 -31.55 -39.59 32.87
CA LYS A 631 -31.76 -38.62 31.78
C LYS A 631 -30.97 -38.96 30.51
N SER A 632 -30.01 -39.88 30.59
CA SER A 632 -29.18 -40.31 29.47
C SER A 632 -29.93 -41.31 28.57
N GLU A 633 -30.70 -42.23 29.15
CA GLU A 633 -31.50 -43.21 28.40
C GLU A 633 -32.63 -42.56 27.58
N ALA A 634 -33.25 -41.51 28.12
CA ALA A 634 -34.30 -40.74 27.42
C ALA A 634 -33.77 -39.96 26.20
N ILE A 635 -32.50 -39.57 26.18
CA ILE A 635 -31.88 -38.91 25.01
C ILE A 635 -31.46 -39.95 23.97
N ASP A 636 -30.89 -41.07 24.40
CA ASP A 636 -30.49 -42.15 23.49
C ASP A 636 -31.69 -42.75 22.74
N THR A 637 -32.83 -42.91 23.42
CA THR A 637 -34.09 -43.33 22.79
C THR A 637 -34.62 -42.30 21.79
N LEU A 638 -34.48 -41.00 22.08
CA LEU A 638 -34.92 -39.92 21.18
C LEU A 638 -34.00 -39.80 19.95
N LEU A 639 -32.67 -39.87 20.14
CA LEU A 639 -31.70 -39.85 19.04
C LEU A 639 -31.91 -41.05 18.10
N ASN A 640 -32.16 -42.24 18.64
CA ASN A 640 -32.44 -43.42 17.81
C ASN A 640 -33.73 -43.27 16.97
N LYS A 641 -34.76 -42.58 17.48
CA LYS A 641 -35.99 -42.31 16.71
C LYS A 641 -35.79 -41.29 15.59
N VAL A 642 -34.94 -40.30 15.82
CA VAL A 642 -34.68 -39.18 14.90
C VAL A 642 -33.58 -39.51 13.88
N THR A 643 -32.86 -40.62 14.04
CA THR A 643 -31.76 -41.01 13.12
C THR A 643 -32.27 -41.68 11.84
N ASP A 644 -31.68 -41.30 10.70
CA ASP A 644 -31.84 -41.96 9.40
C ASP A 644 -30.45 -42.23 8.79
N ASP A 645 -30.22 -43.47 8.36
CA ASP A 645 -28.95 -43.95 7.81
C ASP A 645 -28.73 -43.52 6.34
N GLN A 646 -29.77 -43.04 5.64
CA GLN A 646 -29.66 -42.61 4.25
C GLN A 646 -29.21 -41.14 4.08
N LEU A 647 -29.22 -40.37 5.18
CA LEU A 647 -28.85 -38.96 5.19
C LEU A 647 -27.34 -38.76 5.31
N THR A 648 -26.82 -37.78 4.58
CA THR A 648 -25.41 -37.41 4.52
C THR A 648 -25.22 -35.92 4.71
N ILE A 649 -24.13 -35.53 5.36
CA ILE A 649 -23.70 -34.13 5.46
C ILE A 649 -22.64 -33.92 4.37
N LEU A 650 -22.89 -33.01 3.43
CA LEU A 650 -22.10 -32.80 2.21
C LEU A 650 -20.90 -31.85 2.40
N SER A 651 -20.88 -31.09 3.49
CA SER A 651 -19.91 -30.02 3.68
C SER A 651 -18.48 -30.53 3.80
N LYS A 652 -17.70 -30.32 2.74
CA LYS A 652 -16.22 -30.48 2.76
C LYS A 652 -15.57 -29.72 3.91
N GLU A 653 -16.15 -28.58 4.32
CA GLU A 653 -15.67 -27.75 5.42
C GLU A 653 -15.86 -28.38 6.83
N LEU A 654 -16.88 -29.24 7.04
CA LEU A 654 -16.99 -30.01 8.30
C LEU A 654 -16.00 -31.19 8.31
N PHE A 655 -15.73 -31.82 7.16
CA PHE A 655 -14.73 -32.89 7.07
C PHE A 655 -13.31 -32.39 7.36
N ASP A 656 -12.99 -31.13 7.01
CA ASP A 656 -11.72 -30.49 7.38
C ASP A 656 -11.56 -30.29 8.90
N THR A 657 -12.66 -30.31 9.67
CA THR A 657 -12.59 -30.22 11.14
C THR A 657 -12.49 -31.57 11.86
N ILE A 658 -12.68 -32.71 11.17
CA ILE A 658 -12.71 -34.04 11.84
C ILE A 658 -11.77 -35.08 11.22
N SER A 659 -11.39 -34.97 9.94
CA SER A 659 -10.31 -35.80 9.39
C SER A 659 -9.50 -35.03 8.36
N VAL A 660 -8.42 -34.42 8.84
CA VAL A 660 -7.49 -33.64 8.04
C VAL A 660 -6.82 -34.55 7.01
N HIS A 661 -6.82 -34.18 5.72
CA HIS A 661 -6.10 -34.94 4.69
C HIS A 661 -4.60 -35.02 5.05
N PRO A 662 -3.84 -36.10 4.77
CA PRO A 662 -2.41 -36.20 5.15
C PRO A 662 -1.49 -35.07 4.65
N ARG A 663 -1.97 -34.29 3.67
CA ARG A 663 -1.32 -33.06 3.19
C ARG A 663 -1.34 -31.95 4.24
N ASP A 664 -2.43 -31.85 5.00
CA ASP A 664 -2.77 -30.76 5.90
C ASP A 664 -2.66 -31.19 7.38
N MET A 665 -2.45 -32.50 7.64
CA MET A 665 -2.16 -33.04 8.97
C MET A 665 -0.85 -32.47 9.52
N ASN A 666 -0.83 -32.16 10.82
CA ASN A 666 0.40 -31.78 11.52
C ASN A 666 1.31 -32.99 11.78
N TYR A 667 2.51 -32.76 12.31
CA TYR A 667 3.50 -33.81 12.53
C TYR A 667 2.96 -34.95 13.44
N ASP A 668 2.30 -34.59 14.55
CA ASP A 668 1.83 -35.56 15.54
C ASP A 668 0.67 -36.40 14.99
N GLU A 669 -0.25 -35.77 14.24
CA GLU A 669 -1.33 -36.45 13.53
C GLU A 669 -0.82 -37.44 12.48
N LEU A 670 0.24 -37.07 11.74
CA LEU A 670 0.86 -37.97 10.74
C LEU A 670 1.59 -39.15 11.37
N GLU A 671 2.22 -38.98 12.54
CA GLU A 671 2.83 -40.09 13.29
C GLU A 671 1.74 -41.05 13.80
N CYS A 672 0.67 -40.53 14.38
CA CYS A 672 -0.47 -41.36 14.80
C CYS A 672 -1.07 -42.11 13.60
N HIS A 673 -1.28 -41.42 12.48
CA HIS A 673 -1.81 -42.03 11.26
C HIS A 673 -0.86 -43.07 10.65
N LEU A 674 0.46 -42.86 10.74
CA LEU A 674 1.45 -43.86 10.31
C LEU A 674 1.34 -45.14 11.16
N VAL A 675 1.24 -45.00 12.48
CA VAL A 675 1.06 -46.14 13.40
C VAL A 675 -0.22 -46.91 13.09
N GLU A 676 -1.33 -46.21 12.83
CA GLU A 676 -2.58 -46.84 12.43
C GLU A 676 -2.47 -47.60 11.11
N LEU A 677 -1.80 -47.04 10.09
CA LEU A 677 -1.61 -47.69 8.80
C LEU A 677 -0.70 -48.91 8.90
N GLU A 678 0.37 -48.84 9.72
CA GLU A 678 1.27 -49.97 9.98
C GLU A 678 0.51 -51.11 10.70
N GLN A 679 -0.32 -50.80 11.70
CA GLN A 679 -1.16 -51.78 12.40
C GLN A 679 -2.20 -52.44 11.48
N LYS A 680 -2.85 -51.64 10.62
CA LYS A 680 -3.88 -52.10 9.67
C LYS A 680 -3.28 -52.74 8.41
N LYS A 681 -1.94 -52.78 8.27
CA LYS A 681 -1.20 -53.27 7.08
C LYS A 681 -1.62 -52.58 5.77
N LEU A 682 -1.93 -51.29 5.85
CA LEU A 682 -2.33 -50.46 4.72
C LEU A 682 -1.13 -49.74 4.10
N ASN A 683 -1.33 -49.05 2.97
CA ASN A 683 -0.25 -48.38 2.26
C ASN A 683 0.29 -47.17 3.04
N THR A 684 1.55 -47.26 3.50
CA THR A 684 2.23 -46.22 4.28
C THR A 684 3.05 -45.23 3.44
N ARG A 685 3.21 -45.48 2.13
CA ARG A 685 4.19 -44.76 1.28
C ARG A 685 3.98 -43.24 1.23
N GLY A 686 2.72 -42.80 1.09
CA GLY A 686 2.39 -41.38 1.00
C GLY A 686 2.64 -40.63 2.32
N VAL A 687 2.30 -41.27 3.44
CA VAL A 687 2.51 -40.73 4.79
C VAL A 687 4.00 -40.66 5.11
N LEU A 688 4.76 -41.74 4.86
CA LEU A 688 6.21 -41.77 5.08
C LEU A 688 6.93 -40.65 4.32
N ARG A 689 6.58 -40.41 3.05
CA ARG A 689 7.14 -39.31 2.25
C ARG A 689 6.85 -37.95 2.86
N ARG A 690 5.60 -37.70 3.29
CA ARG A 690 5.20 -36.41 3.88
C ARG A 690 5.84 -36.19 5.24
N LEU A 691 5.85 -37.22 6.08
CA LEU A 691 6.44 -37.19 7.42
C LEU A 691 7.95 -36.95 7.34
N LEU A 692 8.65 -37.53 6.37
CA LEU A 692 10.05 -37.22 6.08
C LEU A 692 10.25 -35.74 5.75
N GLN A 693 9.48 -35.20 4.80
CA GLN A 693 9.61 -33.79 4.40
C GLN A 693 9.30 -32.81 5.54
N LEU A 694 8.28 -33.10 6.35
CA LEU A 694 7.94 -32.29 7.54
C LEU A 694 9.01 -32.40 8.62
N SER A 695 9.56 -33.61 8.86
CA SER A 695 10.64 -33.82 9.83
C SER A 695 11.88 -33.01 9.48
N VAL A 696 12.22 -32.91 8.19
CA VAL A 696 13.33 -32.07 7.73
C VAL A 696 13.00 -30.58 7.94
N ARG A 697 11.79 -30.15 7.58
CA ARG A 697 11.36 -28.75 7.74
C ARG A 697 11.33 -28.29 9.20
N GLU A 698 10.93 -29.16 10.12
CA GLU A 698 10.88 -28.88 11.56
C GLU A 698 12.23 -29.10 12.28
N GLY A 699 13.29 -29.49 11.56
CA GLY A 699 14.62 -29.70 12.13
C GLY A 699 14.78 -30.98 12.96
N ARG A 700 13.87 -31.96 12.83
CA ARG A 700 13.92 -33.25 13.53
C ARG A 700 14.81 -34.26 12.79
N TYR A 701 16.11 -33.94 12.63
CA TYR A 701 17.01 -34.66 11.72
C TYR A 701 17.24 -36.14 12.06
N LYS A 702 17.31 -36.50 13.36
CA LYS A 702 17.48 -37.90 13.79
C LYS A 702 16.32 -38.78 13.32
N ARG A 703 15.09 -38.30 13.54
CA ARG A 703 13.86 -38.98 13.10
C ARG A 703 13.73 -39.00 11.58
N ALA A 704 14.15 -37.93 10.90
CA ALA A 704 14.16 -37.90 9.44
C ALA A 704 15.07 -38.99 8.83
N LEU A 705 16.22 -39.31 9.44
CA LEU A 705 17.09 -40.41 8.99
C LEU A 705 16.41 -41.78 9.15
N GLU A 706 15.71 -42.01 10.27
CA GLU A 706 14.92 -43.23 10.48
C GLU A 706 13.80 -43.38 9.44
N LEU A 707 13.07 -42.30 9.17
CA LEU A 707 12.00 -42.28 8.18
C LEU A 707 12.52 -42.49 6.76
N LYS A 708 13.72 -42.00 6.45
CA LYS A 708 14.40 -42.26 5.17
C LYS A 708 14.72 -43.74 5.02
N GLN A 709 15.21 -44.42 6.06
CA GLN A 709 15.41 -45.88 6.04
C GLN A 709 14.08 -46.63 5.84
N LYS A 710 13.00 -46.21 6.53
CA LYS A 710 11.67 -46.77 6.33
C LYS A 710 11.16 -46.55 4.90
N CYS A 711 11.41 -45.38 4.30
CA CYS A 711 11.07 -45.09 2.91
C CYS A 711 11.80 -46.02 1.93
N ASP A 712 13.10 -46.25 2.17
CA ASP A 712 13.93 -47.14 1.35
C ASP A 712 13.43 -48.59 1.44
N GLN A 713 13.09 -49.08 2.65
CA GLN A 713 12.50 -50.41 2.89
C GLN A 713 11.14 -50.58 2.21
N ALA A 714 10.28 -49.56 2.29
CA ALA A 714 8.95 -49.54 1.69
C ALA A 714 8.95 -49.27 0.16
N LYS A 715 10.14 -49.05 -0.43
CA LYS A 715 10.36 -48.71 -1.84
C LYS A 715 9.46 -47.55 -2.30
N VAL A 716 9.51 -46.44 -1.55
CA VAL A 716 8.74 -45.22 -1.87
C VAL A 716 9.33 -44.53 -3.09
N ASP A 717 8.47 -44.09 -4.02
CA ASP A 717 8.89 -43.35 -5.21
C ASP A 717 9.54 -42.00 -4.84
N GLN A 718 10.79 -41.82 -5.27
CA GLN A 718 11.59 -40.64 -4.97
C GLN A 718 11.24 -39.48 -5.89
N SER A 719 10.31 -38.63 -5.46
CA SER A 719 10.00 -37.38 -6.17
C SER A 719 11.14 -36.35 -6.07
N SER A 720 11.17 -35.40 -7.00
CA SER A 720 12.09 -34.25 -6.97
C SER A 720 12.07 -33.48 -5.64
N GLY A 721 10.88 -33.22 -5.09
CA GLY A 721 10.73 -32.54 -3.79
C GLY A 721 11.19 -33.37 -2.59
N MET A 722 11.13 -34.70 -2.67
CA MET A 722 11.65 -35.59 -1.62
C MET A 722 13.18 -35.62 -1.65
N LEU A 723 13.77 -35.76 -2.84
CA LEU A 723 15.22 -35.69 -3.03
C LEU A 723 15.79 -34.33 -2.59
N ALA A 724 15.09 -33.21 -2.88
CA ALA A 724 15.50 -31.89 -2.41
C ALA A 724 15.51 -31.77 -0.88
N SER A 725 14.52 -32.36 -0.18
CA SER A 725 14.52 -32.43 1.30
C SER A 725 15.59 -33.37 1.85
N ILE A 726 15.98 -34.43 1.11
CA ILE A 726 17.07 -35.32 1.53
C ILE A 726 18.44 -34.63 1.38
N VAL A 727 18.63 -33.81 0.35
CA VAL A 727 19.84 -32.95 0.23
C VAL A 727 19.94 -32.02 1.44
N GLU A 728 18.83 -31.37 1.82
CA GLU A 728 18.78 -30.52 3.03
C GLU A 728 19.07 -31.31 4.31
N LEU A 729 18.49 -32.51 4.45
CA LEU A 729 18.74 -33.40 5.60
C LEU A 729 20.23 -33.73 5.76
N TYR A 730 20.89 -34.24 4.71
CA TYR A 730 22.31 -34.59 4.79
C TYR A 730 23.21 -33.36 4.99
N THR A 731 22.82 -32.22 4.43
CA THR A 731 23.52 -30.95 4.66
C THR A 731 23.46 -30.54 6.14
N LYS A 732 22.29 -30.64 6.79
CA LYS A 732 22.14 -30.29 8.22
C LYS A 732 22.72 -31.33 9.18
N VAL A 733 22.78 -32.60 8.77
CA VAL A 733 23.44 -33.68 9.52
C VAL A 733 24.98 -33.58 9.41
N GLY A 734 25.50 -32.84 8.43
CA GLY A 734 26.94 -32.62 8.25
C GLY A 734 27.65 -33.68 7.41
N ASP A 735 26.92 -34.39 6.54
CA ASP A 735 27.43 -35.40 5.62
C ASP A 735 27.47 -34.86 4.16
N PRO A 736 28.62 -34.31 3.72
CA PRO A 736 28.73 -33.68 2.41
C PRO A 736 28.72 -34.67 1.23
N GLU A 737 29.14 -35.93 1.46
CA GLU A 737 29.23 -36.94 0.41
C GLU A 737 27.84 -37.42 -0.01
N GLN A 738 26.99 -37.75 0.96
CA GLN A 738 25.63 -38.21 0.69
C GLN A 738 24.74 -37.08 0.15
N ALA A 739 24.91 -35.85 0.65
CA ALA A 739 24.26 -34.67 0.10
C ALA A 739 24.63 -34.45 -1.38
N GLY A 740 25.92 -34.56 -1.71
CA GLY A 740 26.42 -34.44 -3.09
C GLY A 740 25.88 -35.53 -4.02
N ARG A 741 25.92 -36.80 -3.60
CA ARG A 741 25.35 -37.93 -4.38
C ARG A 741 23.86 -37.75 -4.63
N THR A 742 23.10 -37.31 -3.62
CA THR A 742 21.65 -37.07 -3.75
C THR A 742 21.37 -35.89 -4.70
N LEU A 743 22.19 -34.84 -4.65
CA LEU A 743 22.07 -33.68 -5.54
C LEU A 743 22.36 -34.06 -7.00
N GLU A 744 23.38 -34.87 -7.25
CA GLU A 744 23.67 -35.41 -8.59
C GLU A 744 22.54 -36.33 -9.08
N GLN A 745 22.00 -37.18 -8.21
CA GLN A 745 20.87 -38.04 -8.52
C GLN A 745 19.64 -37.20 -8.93
N LEU A 746 19.33 -36.15 -8.18
CA LEU A 746 18.23 -35.23 -8.46
C LEU A 746 18.41 -34.56 -9.83
N ARG A 747 19.63 -34.11 -10.17
CA ARG A 747 19.93 -33.49 -11.46
C ARG A 747 19.81 -34.47 -12.63
N LYS A 748 20.22 -35.73 -12.45
CA LYS A 748 20.11 -36.79 -13.47
C LYS A 748 18.66 -37.22 -13.72
N GLN A 749 17.87 -37.38 -12.65
CA GLN A 749 16.48 -37.86 -12.75
C GLN A 749 15.49 -36.76 -13.11
N PHE A 750 15.74 -35.51 -12.70
CA PHE A 750 14.83 -34.39 -12.88
C PHE A 750 15.57 -33.12 -13.36
N PRO A 751 16.07 -33.08 -14.61
CA PRO A 751 16.89 -31.97 -15.12
C PRO A 751 16.14 -30.62 -15.19
N GLY A 752 14.80 -30.64 -15.30
CA GLY A 752 13.96 -29.43 -15.28
C GLY A 752 13.56 -28.93 -13.89
N PHE A 753 13.94 -29.64 -12.82
CA PHE A 753 13.61 -29.25 -11.45
C PHE A 753 14.69 -28.32 -10.88
N VAL A 754 14.30 -27.09 -10.57
CA VAL A 754 15.19 -26.08 -9.99
C VAL A 754 15.17 -26.20 -8.47
N VAL A 755 16.33 -26.53 -7.89
CA VAL A 755 16.49 -26.59 -6.42
C VAL A 755 16.49 -25.18 -5.83
N ASP A 756 15.83 -25.04 -4.68
CA ASP A 756 15.78 -23.78 -3.92
C ASP A 756 17.19 -23.26 -3.59
N GLU A 757 17.38 -21.95 -3.75
CA GLU A 757 18.69 -21.28 -3.61
C GLU A 757 19.30 -21.50 -2.21
N HIS A 758 18.49 -21.41 -1.15
CA HIS A 758 18.96 -21.55 0.23
C HIS A 758 19.56 -22.94 0.53
N LYS A 759 19.03 -24.02 -0.07
CA LYS A 759 19.55 -25.38 0.12
C LYS A 759 20.93 -25.56 -0.52
N ILE A 760 21.13 -24.93 -1.68
CA ILE A 760 22.40 -24.96 -2.39
C ILE A 760 23.45 -24.12 -1.65
N ILE A 761 23.06 -22.95 -1.14
CA ILE A 761 23.95 -22.09 -0.34
C ILE A 761 24.34 -22.79 0.97
N ASP A 762 23.39 -23.46 1.65
CA ASP A 762 23.68 -24.22 2.87
C ASP A 762 24.63 -25.40 2.60
N TYR A 763 24.46 -26.10 1.47
CA TYR A 763 25.39 -27.17 1.08
C TYR A 763 26.78 -26.63 0.75
N ALA A 764 26.86 -25.49 0.05
CA ALA A 764 28.13 -24.80 -0.21
C ALA A 764 28.81 -24.38 1.11
N ALA A 765 28.04 -23.93 2.12
CA ALA A 765 28.56 -23.57 3.43
C ALA A 765 29.17 -24.78 4.16
N LEU A 766 28.52 -25.94 4.10
CA LEU A 766 29.07 -27.19 4.63
C LEU A 766 30.36 -27.62 3.92
N LEU A 767 30.44 -27.46 2.59
CA LEU A 767 31.66 -27.77 1.84
C LEU A 767 32.84 -26.90 2.29
N ILE A 768 32.61 -25.62 2.58
CA ILE A 768 33.64 -24.70 3.08
C ILE A 768 34.08 -25.09 4.51
N GLU A 769 33.16 -25.46 5.40
CA GLU A 769 33.51 -25.98 6.74
C GLU A 769 34.43 -27.20 6.66
N ARG A 770 34.29 -28.03 5.61
CA ARG A 770 35.13 -29.21 5.34
C ARG A 770 36.38 -28.90 4.51
N GLY A 771 36.67 -27.62 4.23
CA GLY A 771 37.84 -27.16 3.49
C GLY A 771 37.78 -27.31 1.97
N GLN A 772 36.60 -27.54 1.39
CA GLN A 772 36.40 -27.72 -0.05
C GLN A 772 35.86 -26.44 -0.73
N LEU A 773 36.65 -25.36 -0.71
CA LEU A 773 36.27 -24.06 -1.28
C LEU A 773 35.95 -24.13 -2.79
N ASP A 774 36.76 -24.85 -3.56
CA ASP A 774 36.55 -24.98 -5.01
C ASP A 774 35.29 -25.79 -5.34
N GLY A 775 34.98 -26.80 -4.50
CA GLY A 775 33.72 -27.54 -4.58
C GLY A 775 32.51 -26.64 -4.35
N ALA A 776 32.55 -25.79 -3.32
CA ALA A 776 31.51 -24.82 -3.03
C ALA A 776 31.29 -23.84 -4.20
N LYS A 777 32.38 -23.26 -4.75
CA LYS A 777 32.32 -22.35 -5.92
C LYS A 777 31.74 -23.04 -7.16
N LYS A 778 32.09 -24.31 -7.40
CA LYS A 778 31.56 -25.11 -8.51
C LYS A 778 30.05 -25.28 -8.40
N VAL A 779 29.55 -25.72 -7.25
CA VAL A 779 28.12 -25.97 -7.02
C VAL A 779 27.29 -24.68 -7.16
N LEU A 780 27.79 -23.56 -6.64
CA LEU A 780 27.13 -22.24 -6.76
C LEU A 780 27.05 -21.75 -8.21
N ARG A 781 28.13 -21.93 -8.98
CA ARG A 781 28.18 -21.59 -10.41
C ARG A 781 27.21 -22.44 -11.22
N GLU A 782 27.20 -23.74 -10.99
CA GLU A 782 26.30 -24.67 -11.67
C GLU A 782 24.83 -24.31 -11.43
N ARG A 783 24.46 -23.92 -10.20
CA ARG A 783 23.09 -23.48 -9.92
C ARG A 783 22.74 -22.15 -10.59
N ALA A 784 23.69 -21.21 -10.69
CA ALA A 784 23.48 -19.93 -11.36
C ALA A 784 23.30 -20.11 -12.89
N THR A 785 23.96 -21.11 -13.49
CA THR A 785 23.87 -21.38 -14.94
C THR A 785 22.76 -22.36 -15.33
N ALA A 786 22.20 -23.13 -14.39
CA ALA A 786 21.20 -24.18 -14.64
C ALA A 786 19.76 -23.69 -14.99
N GLY A 787 19.55 -22.39 -15.24
CA GLY A 787 18.25 -21.84 -15.63
C GLY A 787 17.32 -21.51 -14.44
N GLY A 788 16.55 -20.42 -14.59
CA GLY A 788 15.70 -19.83 -13.55
C GLY A 788 16.31 -18.56 -12.95
N LYS A 789 15.50 -17.49 -12.81
CA LYS A 789 15.96 -16.21 -12.21
C LYS A 789 16.36 -16.44 -10.76
N LEU A 790 17.55 -15.98 -10.38
CA LEU A 790 17.98 -15.90 -8.98
C LEU A 790 17.16 -14.80 -8.29
N ARG A 791 16.35 -15.17 -7.29
CA ARG A 791 15.47 -14.24 -6.57
C ARG A 791 16.15 -13.61 -5.35
N GLY A 792 17.21 -14.26 -4.85
CA GLY A 792 17.94 -13.85 -3.65
C GLY A 792 18.35 -12.37 -3.58
N ALA A 793 18.76 -11.77 -4.70
CA ALA A 793 19.19 -10.37 -4.74
C ALA A 793 18.05 -9.33 -4.70
N GLN A 794 16.81 -9.71 -5.06
CA GLN A 794 15.65 -8.80 -5.09
C GLN A 794 14.76 -8.92 -3.85
N ASP A 795 14.58 -10.14 -3.34
CA ASP A 795 13.63 -10.43 -2.26
C ASP A 795 14.30 -10.52 -0.87
N GLY A 796 15.65 -10.49 -0.79
CA GLY A 796 16.43 -10.57 0.45
C GLY A 796 16.34 -11.91 1.20
N SER A 797 15.58 -12.88 0.68
CA SER A 797 15.24 -14.15 1.35
C SER A 797 16.43 -15.07 1.60
N THR A 798 17.52 -14.93 0.84
CA THR A 798 18.75 -15.73 0.97
C THR A 798 19.86 -15.02 1.75
N SER A 799 19.67 -13.76 2.17
CA SER A 799 20.72 -12.94 2.80
C SER A 799 21.31 -13.61 4.05
N LYS A 800 20.48 -14.26 4.88
CA LYS A 800 20.94 -15.02 6.06
C LYS A 800 21.83 -16.22 5.70
N ASN A 801 21.47 -16.99 4.66
CA ASN A 801 22.25 -18.14 4.22
C ASN A 801 23.59 -17.70 3.62
N VAL A 802 23.57 -16.61 2.82
CA VAL A 802 24.79 -16.02 2.28
C VAL A 802 25.69 -15.48 3.39
N TRP A 803 25.11 -14.85 4.41
CA TRP A 803 25.84 -14.39 5.59
C TRP A 803 26.50 -15.56 6.34
N ASN A 804 25.79 -16.69 6.53
CA ASN A 804 26.36 -17.90 7.14
C ASN A 804 27.51 -18.46 6.28
N LEU A 805 27.33 -18.56 4.96
CA LEU A 805 28.36 -19.02 4.02
C LEU A 805 29.64 -18.16 4.13
N LEU A 806 29.48 -16.83 4.12
CA LEU A 806 30.61 -15.90 4.25
C LEU A 806 31.24 -15.96 5.65
N THR A 807 30.45 -16.15 6.71
CA THR A 807 30.97 -16.29 8.08
C THR A 807 31.80 -17.57 8.23
N ASN A 808 31.33 -18.69 7.68
CA ASN A 808 32.08 -19.95 7.64
C ASN A 808 33.36 -19.80 6.82
N THR A 809 33.30 -19.04 5.71
CA THR A 809 34.48 -18.71 4.89
C THR A 809 35.48 -17.89 5.68
N ALA A 810 35.04 -16.87 6.41
CA ALA A 810 35.89 -16.03 7.25
C ALA A 810 36.56 -16.83 8.37
N GLN A 811 35.84 -17.74 9.02
CA GLN A 811 36.40 -18.62 10.06
C GLN A 811 37.43 -19.59 9.49
N TRP A 812 37.11 -20.23 8.36
CA TRP A 812 38.02 -21.15 7.68
C TRP A 812 39.28 -20.44 7.17
N ALA A 813 39.11 -19.28 6.52
CA ALA A 813 40.20 -18.48 5.99
C ALA A 813 41.09 -17.90 7.11
N ALA A 814 40.51 -17.44 8.22
CA ALA A 814 41.27 -16.99 9.38
C ALA A 814 42.09 -18.12 10.02
N ALA A 815 41.51 -19.32 10.15
CA ALA A 815 42.25 -20.50 10.62
C ALA A 815 43.37 -20.90 9.65
N ALA A 816 43.15 -20.77 8.34
CA ALA A 816 44.17 -21.04 7.32
C ALA A 816 45.27 -19.96 7.28
N ALA A 817 44.95 -18.69 7.50
CA ALA A 817 45.88 -17.56 7.51
C ALA A 817 46.90 -17.62 8.66
N GLN A 818 46.58 -18.31 9.76
CA GLN A 818 47.54 -18.61 10.82
C GLN A 818 48.67 -19.58 10.36
N SER A 819 48.49 -20.28 9.23
CA SER A 819 49.44 -21.27 8.70
C SER A 819 50.22 -20.82 7.44
N LYS A 820 49.70 -19.83 6.70
CA LYS A 820 50.30 -19.29 5.47
C LYS A 820 50.16 -17.77 5.50
N GLY A 821 51.28 -17.05 5.44
CA GLY A 821 51.33 -15.59 5.51
C GLY A 821 50.44 -14.88 4.47
N ALA A 822 50.26 -13.56 4.70
CA ALA A 822 49.35 -12.63 4.03
C ALA A 822 48.91 -13.02 2.61
N SER A 823 47.76 -13.67 2.52
CA SER A 823 47.03 -13.93 1.28
C SER A 823 45.87 -12.92 1.13
N PRO A 824 45.36 -12.67 -0.08
CA PRO A 824 44.20 -11.80 -0.27
C PRO A 824 42.97 -12.33 0.47
N ASN A 825 42.13 -11.42 1.00
CA ASN A 825 40.94 -11.77 1.79
C ASN A 825 40.03 -12.72 1.01
N THR A 826 39.91 -13.95 1.50
CA THR A 826 39.22 -15.02 0.76
C THR A 826 37.71 -14.83 0.80
N THR A 827 37.20 -14.28 1.90
CA THR A 827 35.77 -13.94 2.06
C THR A 827 35.34 -12.82 1.11
N GLN A 828 36.20 -11.82 0.89
CA GLN A 828 35.97 -10.75 -0.09
C GLN A 828 35.88 -11.32 -1.52
N GLN A 829 36.81 -12.21 -1.90
CA GLN A 829 36.76 -12.86 -3.21
C GLN A 829 35.50 -13.70 -3.41
N LEU A 830 35.03 -14.37 -2.36
CA LEU A 830 33.80 -15.15 -2.42
C LEU A 830 32.57 -14.23 -2.50
N LEU A 831 32.55 -13.12 -1.77
CA LEU A 831 31.47 -12.13 -1.85
C LEU A 831 31.39 -11.53 -3.27
N ASP A 832 32.52 -11.11 -3.84
CA ASP A 832 32.57 -10.57 -5.20
C ASP A 832 32.09 -11.62 -6.23
N PHE A 833 32.45 -12.89 -6.04
CA PHE A 833 31.96 -14.00 -6.86
C PHE A 833 30.45 -14.19 -6.75
N LEU A 834 29.87 -14.10 -5.54
CA LEU A 834 28.43 -14.23 -5.32
C LEU A 834 27.63 -13.06 -5.92
N VAL A 835 28.19 -11.85 -5.85
CA VAL A 835 27.60 -10.66 -6.49
C VAL A 835 27.62 -10.80 -8.02
N GLN A 836 28.73 -11.25 -8.60
CA GLN A 836 28.84 -11.50 -10.05
C GLN A 836 27.84 -12.56 -10.53
N LEU A 837 27.58 -13.59 -9.72
CA LEU A 837 26.60 -14.62 -10.02
C LEU A 837 25.15 -14.18 -9.78
N GLY A 838 24.90 -13.04 -9.12
CA GLY A 838 23.56 -12.52 -8.85
C GLY A 838 22.87 -13.10 -7.61
N TYR A 839 23.60 -13.68 -6.66
CA TYR A 839 23.04 -14.21 -5.41
C TYR A 839 22.71 -13.12 -4.38
N CYS A 840 23.48 -12.02 -4.36
CA CYS A 840 23.32 -10.94 -3.40
C CYS A 840 23.89 -9.61 -3.93
N ASN A 841 23.61 -8.52 -3.20
CA ASN A 841 24.22 -7.20 -3.39
C ASN A 841 25.15 -6.86 -2.20
N TYR A 842 25.97 -5.82 -2.33
CA TYR A 842 26.82 -5.32 -1.24
C TYR A 842 25.96 -4.67 -0.13
N GLU A 843 25.64 -5.43 0.91
CA GLU A 843 24.93 -4.99 2.12
C GLU A 843 25.87 -4.92 3.33
N ASN A 844 25.58 -4.02 4.30
CA ASN A 844 26.36 -3.91 5.55
C ASN A 844 26.50 -5.25 6.29
N ALA A 845 25.45 -6.08 6.27
CA ALA A 845 25.47 -7.40 6.90
C ALA A 845 26.46 -8.36 6.22
N LEU A 846 26.52 -8.38 4.88
CA LEU A 846 27.36 -9.28 4.10
C LEU A 846 28.82 -8.82 3.99
N LEU A 847 29.06 -7.51 4.09
CA LEU A 847 30.40 -6.93 4.23
C LEU A 847 31.00 -7.16 5.63
N GLY A 848 30.18 -7.48 6.64
CA GLY A 848 30.66 -7.77 7.99
C GLY A 848 31.59 -8.99 8.07
N PRO A 849 31.23 -10.16 7.51
CA PRO A 849 32.12 -11.33 7.43
C PRO A 849 33.50 -11.05 6.83
N VAL A 850 33.61 -10.15 5.85
CA VAL A 850 34.90 -9.76 5.24
C VAL A 850 35.84 -9.16 6.28
N LEU A 851 35.33 -8.24 7.11
CA LEU A 851 36.10 -7.65 8.20
C LEU A 851 36.38 -8.66 9.32
N ARG A 852 35.44 -9.59 9.57
CA ARG A 852 35.63 -10.65 10.57
C ARG A 852 36.76 -11.60 10.24
N GLU A 853 37.07 -11.86 8.96
CA GLU A 853 38.24 -12.65 8.57
C GLU A 853 39.53 -12.05 9.16
N TYR A 854 39.75 -10.74 9.00
CA TYR A 854 40.91 -10.05 9.56
C TYR A 854 40.91 -10.02 11.09
N LEU A 855 39.75 -9.75 11.71
CA LEU A 855 39.62 -9.72 13.16
C LEU A 855 39.89 -11.09 13.81
N LEU A 856 39.38 -12.17 13.22
CA LEU A 856 39.63 -13.56 13.68
C LEU A 856 41.07 -14.00 13.43
N ALA A 857 41.71 -13.50 12.37
CA ALA A 857 43.13 -13.71 12.11
C ALA A 857 44.05 -12.88 13.03
N GLY A 858 43.49 -12.01 13.87
CA GLY A 858 44.25 -11.13 14.77
C GLY A 858 44.90 -9.92 14.10
N GLN A 859 44.62 -9.66 12.81
CA GLN A 859 45.18 -8.57 12.01
C GLN A 859 44.34 -7.31 12.17
N LYS A 860 44.50 -6.62 13.32
CA LYS A 860 43.65 -5.48 13.71
C LYS A 860 43.86 -4.30 12.77
N ARG A 861 45.10 -4.04 12.34
CA ARG A 861 45.44 -2.94 11.43
C ARG A 861 44.79 -3.13 10.06
N ALA A 862 44.89 -4.34 9.50
CA ALA A 862 44.29 -4.68 8.21
C ALA A 862 42.76 -4.55 8.25
N ALA A 863 42.11 -4.92 9.36
CA ALA A 863 40.66 -4.76 9.52
C ALA A 863 40.21 -3.29 9.48
N ILE A 864 40.97 -2.38 10.09
CA ILE A 864 40.65 -0.94 10.12
C ILE A 864 40.85 -0.30 8.74
N GLU A 865 41.96 -0.63 8.06
CA GLU A 865 42.21 -0.13 6.70
C GLU A 865 41.16 -0.66 5.71
N GLU A 866 40.76 -1.91 5.83
CA GLU A 866 39.70 -2.48 5.02
C GLU A 866 38.32 -1.84 5.32
N PHE A 867 38.02 -1.56 6.60
CA PHE A 867 36.81 -0.81 6.96
C PHE A 867 36.80 0.56 6.29
N LYS A 868 37.91 1.31 6.33
CA LYS A 868 38.05 2.61 5.65
C LYS A 868 37.87 2.48 4.14
N ARG A 869 38.45 1.45 3.52
CA ARG A 869 38.30 1.16 2.09
C ARG A 869 36.83 0.95 1.72
N ILE A 870 36.12 0.11 2.47
CA ILE A 870 34.68 -0.17 2.25
C ILE A 870 33.85 1.12 2.43
N VAL A 871 34.14 1.92 3.46
CA VAL A 871 33.48 3.21 3.72
C VAL A 871 33.65 4.17 2.55
N ASN A 872 34.86 4.30 2.00
CA ASN A 872 35.17 5.22 0.90
C ASN A 872 34.62 4.73 -0.45
N GLU A 873 34.82 3.45 -0.79
CA GLU A 873 34.43 2.90 -2.09
C GLU A 873 32.92 2.59 -2.19
N LYS A 874 32.31 2.09 -1.11
CA LYS A 874 30.94 1.56 -1.13
C LYS A 874 29.95 2.41 -0.32
N ARG A 875 30.40 3.43 0.43
CA ARG A 875 29.58 4.25 1.35
C ARG A 875 28.75 3.40 2.34
N ARG A 876 29.38 2.37 2.91
CA ARG A 876 28.79 1.39 3.83
C ARG A 876 29.66 1.25 5.08
N THR A 877 29.06 0.99 6.25
CA THR A 877 29.76 0.91 7.56
C THR A 877 29.55 -0.45 8.25
N PRO A 878 30.05 -1.56 7.69
CA PRO A 878 29.93 -2.89 8.30
C PRO A 878 30.67 -2.97 9.64
N LEU A 879 30.09 -3.65 10.64
CA LEU A 879 30.69 -3.83 11.98
C LEU A 879 31.17 -2.54 12.67
N GLN A 880 30.53 -1.41 12.38
CA GLN A 880 30.91 -0.10 12.93
C GLN A 880 31.06 -0.10 14.46
N LEU A 881 30.14 -0.74 15.20
CA LEU A 881 30.22 -0.81 16.66
C LEU A 881 31.45 -1.61 17.12
N GLU A 882 31.77 -2.73 16.47
CA GLU A 882 32.92 -3.57 16.83
C GLU A 882 34.25 -2.86 16.55
N ILE A 883 34.37 -2.19 15.39
CA ILE A 883 35.57 -1.40 15.04
C ILE A 883 35.77 -0.20 15.97
N MET A 884 34.70 0.54 16.28
CA MET A 884 34.78 1.66 17.22
C MET A 884 35.11 1.18 18.64
N THR A 885 34.54 0.05 19.08
CA THR A 885 34.85 -0.54 20.39
C THR A 885 36.31 -0.99 20.45
N LEU A 886 36.82 -1.67 19.42
CA LEU A 886 38.22 -2.07 19.32
C LEU A 886 39.16 -0.87 19.42
N LEU A 887 38.87 0.21 18.70
CA LEU A 887 39.68 1.44 18.75
C LEU A 887 39.62 2.10 20.13
N VAL A 888 38.45 2.14 20.78
CA VAL A 888 38.30 2.65 22.15
C VAL A 888 39.11 1.81 23.15
N GLU A 889 39.05 0.49 23.07
CA GLU A 889 39.84 -0.41 23.93
C GLU A 889 41.34 -0.18 23.72
N LEU A 890 41.79 -0.06 22.46
CA LEU A 890 43.19 0.23 22.13
C LEU A 890 43.65 1.62 22.62
N THR A 891 42.77 2.63 22.65
CA THR A 891 43.11 3.94 23.22
C THR A 891 43.30 3.92 24.74
N ASN A 892 42.66 2.98 25.43
CA ASN A 892 42.70 2.85 26.89
C ASN A 892 43.68 1.75 27.36
N GLY A 893 44.31 1.02 26.44
CA GLY A 893 45.27 -0.04 26.72
C GLY A 893 46.63 0.49 27.19
N GLN A 894 47.41 -0.36 27.86
CA GLN A 894 48.79 -0.06 28.27
C GLN A 894 49.75 -0.22 27.07
N GLU A 895 50.84 0.57 27.05
CA GLU A 895 51.90 0.45 26.03
C GLU A 895 52.75 -0.80 26.30
N ASP A 896 52.27 -1.95 25.85
CA ASP A 896 53.06 -3.19 25.88
C ASP A 896 53.90 -3.35 24.60
N ALA A 897 55.15 -3.77 24.76
CA ALA A 897 56.06 -4.08 23.67
C ALA A 897 55.59 -5.34 22.91
N GLY A 898 54.74 -5.13 21.90
CA GLY A 898 54.15 -6.21 21.08
C GLY A 898 52.77 -5.91 20.48
N VAL A 899 52.17 -4.74 20.78
CA VAL A 899 50.87 -4.34 20.23
C VAL A 899 51.03 -3.76 18.81
N GLU A 900 50.22 -4.25 17.86
CA GLU A 900 50.24 -3.86 16.44
C GLU A 900 49.89 -2.37 16.18
N ILE A 901 49.20 -1.71 17.14
CA ILE A 901 48.74 -0.32 17.07
C ILE A 901 48.98 0.34 18.43
N SER A 902 49.75 1.44 18.47
CA SER A 902 49.99 2.18 19.72
C SER A 902 48.74 2.95 20.20
N PRO A 903 48.59 3.27 21.50
CA PRO A 903 47.44 4.06 21.98
C PRO A 903 47.30 5.44 21.33
N ALA A 904 48.43 6.09 21.00
CA ALA A 904 48.45 7.36 20.27
C ALA A 904 47.92 7.20 18.83
N GLU A 905 48.34 6.14 18.14
CA GLU A 905 47.86 5.79 16.80
C GLU A 905 46.39 5.32 16.81
N ALA A 906 45.96 4.61 17.86
CA ALA A 906 44.56 4.22 18.03
C ALA A 906 43.65 5.46 18.18
N LYS A 907 44.13 6.51 18.84
CA LYS A 907 43.39 7.77 19.00
C LYS A 907 43.23 8.52 17.68
N THR A 908 44.28 8.56 16.85
CA THR A 908 44.19 9.17 15.51
C THR A 908 43.24 8.36 14.62
N LEU A 909 43.39 7.04 14.59
CA LEU A 909 42.50 6.14 13.84
C LEU A 909 41.04 6.23 14.30
N LEU A 910 40.78 6.39 15.60
CA LEU A 910 39.43 6.61 16.14
C LEU A 910 38.84 7.93 15.63
N SER A 911 39.61 9.01 15.64
CA SER A 911 39.14 10.32 15.15
C SER A 911 38.83 10.30 13.65
N GLU A 912 39.69 9.66 12.85
CA GLU A 912 39.48 9.47 11.40
C GLU A 912 38.24 8.59 11.12
N THR A 913 38.07 7.52 11.90
CA THR A 913 36.90 6.63 11.79
C THR A 913 35.62 7.36 12.15
N ILE A 914 35.61 8.18 13.21
CA ILE A 914 34.46 9.02 13.57
C ILE A 914 34.14 10.02 12.45
N GLN A 915 35.15 10.67 11.88
CA GLN A 915 34.96 11.65 10.81
C GLN A 915 34.35 11.00 9.56
N THR A 916 34.91 9.89 9.11
CA THR A 916 34.44 9.16 7.91
C THR A 916 33.04 8.59 8.09
N VAL A 917 32.72 8.02 9.26
CA VAL A 917 31.37 7.52 9.57
C VAL A 917 30.34 8.65 9.71
N SER A 918 30.74 9.79 10.31
CA SER A 918 29.90 10.98 10.44
C SER A 918 29.50 11.59 9.09
N GLN A 919 30.37 11.49 8.07
CA GLN A 919 30.04 11.91 6.70
C GLN A 919 28.93 11.06 6.05
N ILE A 920 28.72 9.81 6.50
CA ILE A 920 27.69 8.91 5.96
C ILE A 920 26.39 8.99 6.76
N HIS A 921 26.46 8.83 8.08
CA HIS A 921 25.27 8.69 8.94
C HIS A 921 24.88 9.97 9.68
N GLY A 922 25.68 11.02 9.55
CA GLY A 922 25.54 12.27 10.30
C GLY A 922 26.12 12.17 11.73
N PRO A 923 26.40 13.33 12.37
CA PRO A 923 27.07 13.36 13.67
C PRO A 923 26.25 12.71 14.79
N VAL A 924 24.91 12.80 14.73
CA VAL A 924 24.00 12.26 15.75
C VAL A 924 24.10 10.74 15.85
N ASN A 925 24.02 10.02 14.72
CA ASN A 925 24.04 8.55 14.71
C ASN A 925 25.44 8.00 15.03
N THR A 926 26.48 8.68 14.57
CA THR A 926 27.88 8.35 14.91
C THR A 926 28.14 8.53 16.41
N ASN A 927 27.66 9.62 17.00
CA ASN A 927 27.79 9.88 18.44
C ASN A 927 27.03 8.84 19.27
N ASN A 928 25.81 8.44 18.88
CA ASN A 928 25.08 7.38 19.57
C ASN A 928 25.80 6.03 19.51
N THR A 929 26.41 5.69 18.37
CA THR A 929 27.21 4.46 18.23
C THR A 929 28.50 4.54 19.08
N LEU A 930 29.13 5.72 19.15
CA LEU A 930 30.28 5.98 20.03
C LEU A 930 29.92 5.86 21.51
N ILE A 931 28.74 6.31 21.93
CA ILE A 931 28.25 6.17 23.31
C ILE A 931 28.16 4.69 23.69
N VAL A 932 27.62 3.84 22.80
CA VAL A 932 27.55 2.39 23.02
C VAL A 932 28.96 1.77 23.01
N ALA A 933 29.86 2.19 22.12
CA ALA A 933 31.25 1.72 22.11
C ALA A 933 32.02 2.08 23.39
N LEU A 934 31.82 3.30 23.91
CA LEU A 934 32.38 3.78 25.18
C LEU A 934 31.79 3.04 26.39
N ALA A 935 30.53 2.59 26.31
CA ALA A 935 29.94 1.75 27.33
C ALA A 935 30.60 0.37 27.40
N VAL A 936 30.99 -0.20 26.26
CA VAL A 936 31.64 -1.52 26.19
C VAL A 936 33.11 -1.43 26.57
N GLY A 937 33.91 -0.60 25.89
CA GLY A 937 35.38 -0.56 26.02
C GLY A 937 35.95 0.70 26.67
N GLY A 938 35.12 1.69 27.00
CA GLY A 938 35.53 3.00 27.52
C GLY A 938 35.51 3.10 29.05
N THR A 939 36.08 4.20 29.55
CA THR A 939 36.03 4.56 30.98
C THR A 939 34.71 5.28 31.34
N GLU A 940 34.23 5.13 32.59
CA GLU A 940 33.02 5.82 33.07
C GLU A 940 33.13 7.35 32.90
N ALA A 941 34.33 7.92 33.07
CA ALA A 941 34.57 9.35 32.88
C ALA A 941 34.42 9.80 31.42
N GLN A 942 34.90 9.00 30.45
CA GLN A 942 34.74 9.29 29.01
C GLN A 942 33.26 9.21 28.61
N LEU A 943 32.56 8.15 29.05
CA LEU A 943 31.15 7.94 28.77
C LEU A 943 30.30 9.07 29.36
N ARG A 944 30.49 9.40 30.64
CA ARG A 944 29.74 10.46 31.31
C ARG A 944 30.00 11.84 30.71
N ARG A 945 31.24 12.13 30.29
CA ARG A 945 31.57 13.39 29.60
C ARG A 945 30.82 13.53 28.28
N MET A 946 30.69 12.43 27.52
CA MET A 946 29.93 12.42 26.27
C MET A 946 28.42 12.60 26.50
N LEU A 947 27.87 11.98 27.55
CA LEU A 947 26.43 12.07 27.87
C LEU A 947 26.00 13.44 28.40
N ILE A 948 26.89 14.19 29.05
CA ILE A 948 26.62 15.53 29.60
C ILE A 948 26.76 16.63 28.53
N ASN A 949 27.51 16.37 27.45
CA ASN A 949 27.81 17.41 26.47
C ASN A 949 26.54 17.91 25.75
N PRO A 950 26.14 19.19 25.89
CA PRO A 950 24.91 19.72 25.30
C PRO A 950 24.95 19.79 23.77
N GLU A 951 26.14 19.76 23.16
CA GLU A 951 26.31 19.75 21.70
C GLU A 951 26.03 18.37 21.09
N VAL A 952 26.07 17.31 21.90
CA VAL A 952 25.80 15.94 21.45
C VAL A 952 24.31 15.66 21.55
N ARG A 953 23.63 15.59 20.40
CA ARG A 953 22.25 15.09 20.34
C ARG A 953 22.25 13.58 20.58
N ILE A 954 21.52 13.14 21.60
CA ILE A 954 21.41 11.73 21.99
C ILE A 954 20.06 11.17 21.54
N ASN A 955 20.07 9.97 20.94
CA ASN A 955 18.87 9.21 20.64
C ASN A 955 18.77 8.02 21.61
N HIS A 956 17.97 8.18 22.66
CA HIS A 956 17.79 7.17 23.71
C HIS A 956 17.25 5.83 23.16
N GLU A 957 16.26 5.86 22.26
CA GLU A 957 15.66 4.66 21.69
C GLU A 957 16.69 3.84 20.88
N TYR A 958 17.58 4.51 20.13
CA TYR A 958 18.65 3.83 19.41
C TYR A 958 19.63 3.13 20.37
N ILE A 959 20.06 3.81 21.43
CA ILE A 959 20.96 3.23 22.44
C ILE A 959 20.30 2.03 23.11
N LEU A 960 19.01 2.11 23.41
CA LEU A 960 18.23 1.04 24.02
C LEU A 960 18.18 -0.21 23.13
N THR A 961 17.90 -0.07 21.83
CA THR A 961 17.92 -1.22 20.89
C THR A 961 19.30 -1.89 20.78
N GLN A 962 20.39 -1.11 20.84
CA GLN A 962 21.74 -1.67 20.86
C GLN A 962 22.06 -2.37 22.18
N CYS A 963 21.55 -1.85 23.30
CA CYS A 963 21.67 -2.50 24.61
C CYS A 963 20.91 -3.83 24.65
N GLU A 964 19.70 -3.92 24.08
CA GLU A 964 18.96 -5.18 23.95
C GLU A 964 19.77 -6.24 23.18
N PHE A 965 20.41 -5.84 22.09
CA PHE A 965 21.31 -6.72 21.32
C PHE A 965 22.52 -7.17 22.15
N LEU A 966 23.17 -6.25 22.87
CA LEU A 966 24.32 -6.57 23.74
C LEU A 966 23.92 -7.55 24.86
N VAL A 967 22.78 -7.34 25.50
CA VAL A 967 22.24 -8.25 26.51
C VAL A 967 21.92 -9.61 25.90
N GLY A 968 21.32 -9.66 24.71
CA GLY A 968 21.11 -10.90 23.95
C GLY A 968 22.41 -11.64 23.60
N SER A 969 23.53 -10.92 23.48
CA SER A 969 24.88 -11.50 23.29
C SER A 969 25.60 -11.85 24.60
N GLY A 970 24.94 -11.72 25.75
CA GLY A 970 25.50 -12.04 27.07
C GLY A 970 26.34 -10.92 27.72
N LYS A 971 26.38 -9.71 27.13
CA LYS A 971 27.14 -8.57 27.65
C LYS A 971 26.25 -7.63 28.47
N LEU A 972 26.04 -7.94 29.75
CA LEU A 972 25.20 -7.14 30.65
C LEU A 972 25.95 -5.93 31.26
N GLU A 973 27.26 -6.06 31.49
CA GLU A 973 28.10 -5.03 32.13
C GLU A 973 28.04 -3.64 31.44
N PRO A 974 28.06 -3.52 30.09
CA PRO A 974 27.93 -2.23 29.41
C PRO A 974 26.61 -1.51 29.69
N VAL A 975 25.51 -2.27 29.90
CA VAL A 975 24.19 -1.71 30.19
C VAL A 975 24.12 -1.17 31.60
N LEU A 976 24.73 -1.87 32.57
CA LEU A 976 24.86 -1.38 33.94
C LEU A 976 25.75 -0.12 34.01
N ARG A 977 26.84 -0.09 33.23
CA ARG A 977 27.73 1.08 33.12
C ARG A 977 26.99 2.29 32.52
N LEU A 978 26.14 2.07 31.51
CA LEU A 978 25.28 3.11 30.93
C LEU A 978 24.25 3.63 31.93
N ALA A 979 23.57 2.74 32.66
CA ALA A 979 22.62 3.10 33.69
C ALA A 979 23.29 4.03 34.73
N LYS A 980 24.44 3.61 35.26
CA LYS A 980 25.23 4.39 36.23
C LYS A 980 25.66 5.76 35.69
N CYS A 981 26.13 5.83 34.44
CA CYS A 981 26.58 7.10 33.84
C CYS A 981 25.42 8.02 33.41
N SER A 982 24.22 7.48 33.24
CA SER A 982 23.00 8.23 32.88
C SER A 982 22.29 8.87 34.07
N LYS A 983 22.74 8.60 35.31
CA LYS A 983 22.13 9.10 36.54
C LYS A 983 22.02 10.64 36.53
N GLY A 984 20.78 11.13 36.64
CA GLY A 984 20.46 12.57 36.70
C GLY A 984 20.35 13.28 35.34
N LEU A 985 20.39 12.55 34.22
CA LEU A 985 20.20 13.12 32.88
C LEU A 985 18.75 13.00 32.42
N ALA A 986 18.18 14.08 31.86
CA ALA A 986 16.82 14.09 31.33
C ALA A 986 16.70 13.39 29.96
N ASN A 987 17.77 13.44 29.15
CA ASN A 987 17.76 12.99 27.75
C ASN A 987 18.02 11.47 27.59
N VAL A 988 18.48 10.81 28.65
CA VAL A 988 18.80 9.37 28.67
C VAL A 988 18.19 8.77 29.92
N ARG A 989 17.18 7.91 29.74
CA ARG A 989 16.37 7.38 30.83
C ARG A 989 17.07 6.19 31.49
N GLU A 990 17.63 6.41 32.69
CA GLU A 990 18.26 5.37 33.52
C GLU A 990 17.33 4.16 33.76
N ALA A 991 16.05 4.42 34.01
CA ALA A 991 15.05 3.40 34.34
C ALA A 991 14.92 2.29 33.28
N ASP A 992 15.05 2.64 32.00
CA ASP A 992 14.90 1.69 30.90
C ASP A 992 16.06 0.68 30.85
N PHE A 993 17.30 1.14 31.12
CA PHE A 993 18.46 0.25 31.19
C PHE A 993 18.39 -0.70 32.39
N LEU A 994 17.86 -0.21 33.52
CA LEU A 994 17.62 -1.03 34.70
C LEU A 994 16.53 -2.09 34.45
N GLN A 995 15.47 -1.75 33.72
CA GLN A 995 14.45 -2.71 33.30
C GLN A 995 15.02 -3.79 32.36
N LEU A 996 15.91 -3.41 31.42
CA LEU A 996 16.61 -4.38 30.56
C LEU A 996 17.51 -5.33 31.36
N ALA A 997 18.22 -4.81 32.35
CA ALA A 997 19.05 -5.62 33.24
C ALA A 997 18.20 -6.60 34.07
N LEU A 998 17.08 -6.14 34.65
CA LEU A 998 16.13 -7.02 35.35
C LEU A 998 15.57 -8.10 34.42
N GLY A 999 15.20 -7.75 33.19
CA GLY A 999 14.73 -8.71 32.19
C GLY A 999 15.76 -9.81 31.89
N GLN A 1000 17.05 -9.49 31.90
CA GLN A 1000 18.10 -10.50 31.78
C GLN A 1000 18.17 -11.42 32.99
N TYR A 1001 18.11 -10.89 34.21
CA TYR A 1001 18.11 -11.71 35.42
C TYR A 1001 16.89 -12.65 35.50
N VAL A 1002 15.73 -12.20 35.00
CA VAL A 1002 14.54 -13.06 34.85
C VAL A 1002 14.80 -14.21 33.88
N ARG A 1003 15.44 -13.95 32.72
CA ARG A 1003 15.80 -14.99 31.74
C ARG A 1003 16.81 -15.99 32.29
N ASP A 1004 17.78 -15.51 33.05
CA ASP A 1004 18.83 -16.33 33.67
C ASP A 1004 18.36 -16.99 34.99
N ASN A 1005 17.10 -16.74 35.39
CA ASN A 1005 16.50 -17.18 36.66
C ASN A 1005 17.32 -16.81 37.92
N ASN A 1006 18.03 -15.68 37.88
CA ASN A 1006 18.95 -15.25 38.93
C ASN A 1006 18.26 -14.30 39.93
N CYS A 1007 17.62 -14.90 40.95
CA CYS A 1007 16.86 -14.17 41.97
C CYS A 1007 17.75 -13.29 42.87
N GLU A 1008 18.95 -13.76 43.22
CA GLU A 1008 19.88 -13.02 44.11
C GLU A 1008 20.36 -11.72 43.48
N ALA A 1009 20.78 -11.75 42.21
CA ALA A 1009 21.23 -10.56 41.49
C ALA A 1009 20.11 -9.53 41.30
N ALA A 1010 18.88 -10.00 41.07
CA ALA A 1010 17.69 -9.15 40.92
C ALA A 1010 17.31 -8.45 42.24
N VAL A 1011 17.39 -9.16 43.37
CA VAL A 1011 17.15 -8.59 44.71
C VAL A 1011 18.27 -7.63 45.12
N GLN A 1012 19.53 -7.94 44.82
CA GLN A 1012 20.66 -7.03 45.07
C GLN A 1012 20.53 -5.74 44.24
N LEU A 1013 20.08 -5.84 42.99
CA LEU A 1013 19.80 -4.65 42.16
C LEU A 1013 18.70 -3.80 42.81
N PHE A 1014 17.62 -4.43 43.30
CA PHE A 1014 16.53 -3.73 43.99
C PHE A 1014 16.97 -3.08 45.30
N GLN A 1015 17.78 -3.76 46.12
CA GLN A 1015 18.34 -3.19 47.36
C GLN A 1015 19.23 -1.98 47.09
N ARG A 1016 20.11 -2.05 46.09
CA ARG A 1016 20.95 -0.91 45.69
C ARG A 1016 20.12 0.30 45.28
N LEU A 1017 19.00 0.11 44.60
CA LEU A 1017 18.09 1.20 44.21
C LEU A 1017 17.39 1.84 45.41
N LEU A 1018 17.10 1.06 46.46
CA LEU A 1018 16.53 1.57 47.72
C LEU A 1018 17.58 2.34 48.55
N ASP A 1019 18.79 1.80 48.68
CA ASP A 1019 19.87 2.39 49.48
C ASP A 1019 20.37 3.72 48.91
N GLU A 1020 20.28 3.92 47.58
CA GLU A 1020 20.65 5.17 46.92
C GLU A 1020 19.62 6.31 47.07
N GLY A 1021 18.49 6.08 47.77
CA GLY A 1021 17.49 7.11 48.09
C GLY A 1021 16.58 7.53 46.92
N ASP A 1022 16.51 6.71 45.88
CA ASP A 1022 15.89 7.03 44.59
C ASP A 1022 14.51 6.32 44.40
N GLU A 1023 13.59 6.45 45.37
CA GLU A 1023 12.27 5.77 45.38
C GLU A 1023 11.41 6.02 44.12
N LEU A 1024 11.58 7.17 43.45
CA LEU A 1024 10.86 7.55 42.22
C LEU A 1024 11.27 6.73 40.98
N LYS A 1025 12.30 5.88 41.07
CA LYS A 1025 12.86 5.14 39.92
C LYS A 1025 12.35 3.71 39.80
N ILE A 1026 11.74 3.15 40.84
CA ILE A 1026 11.15 1.82 40.82
C ILE A 1026 9.76 1.93 40.19
N THR A 1027 9.68 1.63 38.90
CA THR A 1027 8.39 1.56 38.19
C THR A 1027 7.55 0.38 38.69
N VAL A 1028 6.23 0.52 38.66
CA VAL A 1028 5.29 -0.57 39.00
C VAL A 1028 5.56 -1.82 38.14
N GLU A 1029 6.00 -1.62 36.89
CA GLU A 1029 6.35 -2.70 35.97
C GLU A 1029 7.63 -3.44 36.37
N PHE A 1030 8.64 -2.72 36.88
CA PHE A 1030 9.86 -3.31 37.45
C PHE A 1030 9.52 -4.12 38.71
N ALA A 1031 8.69 -3.57 39.61
CA ALA A 1031 8.28 -4.23 40.83
C ALA A 1031 7.46 -5.51 40.56
N ARG A 1032 6.52 -5.49 39.60
CA ARG A 1032 5.76 -6.68 39.18
C ARG A 1032 6.67 -7.77 38.62
N LYS A 1033 7.56 -7.45 37.69
CA LYS A 1033 8.50 -8.43 37.09
C LYS A 1033 9.41 -9.07 38.13
N LEU A 1034 9.86 -8.29 39.12
CA LEU A 1034 10.63 -8.83 40.25
C LEU A 1034 9.77 -9.72 41.15
N SER A 1035 8.53 -9.32 41.47
CA SER A 1035 7.58 -10.16 42.24
C SER A 1035 7.32 -11.49 41.56
N ASP A 1036 7.00 -11.47 40.25
CA ASP A 1036 6.71 -12.66 39.46
C ASP A 1036 7.91 -13.63 39.47
N LEU A 1037 9.14 -13.13 39.34
CA LEU A 1037 10.35 -13.94 39.40
C LEU A 1037 10.55 -14.60 40.78
N LEU A 1038 10.34 -13.84 41.86
CA LEU A 1038 10.53 -14.32 43.23
C LEU A 1038 9.43 -15.31 43.64
N GLU A 1039 8.17 -15.07 43.24
CA GLU A 1039 7.04 -15.96 43.48
C GLU A 1039 7.20 -17.31 42.76
N VAL A 1040 7.62 -17.29 41.49
CA VAL A 1040 7.86 -18.52 40.70
C VAL A 1040 8.96 -19.39 41.31
N ASN A 1041 9.95 -18.79 41.98
CA ASN A 1041 11.09 -19.50 42.58
C ASN A 1041 10.97 -19.70 44.11
N ASN A 1042 9.83 -19.38 44.72
CA ASN A 1042 9.63 -19.42 46.18
C ASN A 1042 10.70 -18.64 46.99
N PHE A 1043 11.15 -17.51 46.48
CA PHE A 1043 12.14 -16.65 47.13
C PHE A 1043 11.45 -15.63 48.04
N GLU A 1044 12.05 -15.27 49.18
CA GLU A 1044 11.45 -14.31 50.12
C GLU A 1044 11.29 -12.92 49.49
N LEU A 1045 10.06 -12.38 49.53
CA LEU A 1045 9.75 -11.05 49.01
C LEU A 1045 10.32 -9.96 49.93
N PRO A 1046 11.17 -9.04 49.41
CA PRO A 1046 11.66 -7.92 50.20
C PRO A 1046 10.52 -7.04 50.71
N ALA A 1047 10.53 -6.65 52.00
CA ALA A 1047 9.44 -5.89 52.63
C ALA A 1047 9.12 -4.57 51.91
N GLY A 1048 10.13 -3.89 51.34
CA GLY A 1048 9.95 -2.66 50.56
C GLY A 1048 9.28 -2.86 49.19
N LEU A 1049 9.31 -4.06 48.61
CA LEU A 1049 8.73 -4.36 47.30
C LEU A 1049 7.20 -4.33 47.32
N GLN A 1050 6.58 -4.73 48.44
CA GLN A 1050 5.13 -4.74 48.62
C GLN A 1050 4.51 -3.33 48.57
N MET A 1051 5.29 -2.28 48.84
CA MET A 1051 4.81 -0.90 48.77
C MET A 1051 4.63 -0.42 47.32
N TYR A 1052 5.40 -0.94 46.36
CA TYR A 1052 5.34 -0.57 44.94
C TYR A 1052 4.33 -1.41 44.12
N LEU A 1053 3.80 -2.49 44.72
CA LEU A 1053 2.78 -3.35 44.12
C LEU A 1053 1.34 -2.93 44.48
N LYS A 1054 1.19 -2.01 45.45
CA LYS A 1054 -0.08 -1.34 45.80
C LYS A 1054 -0.28 -0.12 44.92
#